data_AF-A0A4S8K241-F1
#
_entry.id   AF-A0A4S8K241-F1
#
_cell.length_a   1.000
_cell.length_b   1.000
_cell.length_c   1.000
_cell.angle_alpha   90.00
_cell.angle_beta   90.00
_cell.angle_gamma   90.00
#
_symmetry.space_group_name_H-M   'P 1'
#
loop_
_entity.id
_entity.type
_entity.pdbx_description
1 polymer ?
#
loop_
_entity_poly.entity_id
_entity_poly.type
_entity_poly.pdbx_seq_one_letter_code
_entity_poly.pdbx_strand_id
1 'polypeptide(L)'
;MDHRESDEVVESSVGGVAPRDMESNASSFFDDEEMGIRYPLLRWQNGNTTSQLAVVGANVCPIESLDYEYHEAFAVFAGCNASLAAAASALCAYLAPAAAGSGIPEVKAYLNGIDAHPILAPSTLFVKIFGSICGVSAGFVLGKEGPMVHTGACIASLLGQGGSRKYQLTWTWLRYFKNDRDRRDLITCGAAAGVAAAFRAPLGGVLFAYEEAASWWRSALLWRTFFTTAVVAVVLRTFIYFCRSGNCGLFGKGGLIMRGAPFKILHAMAISLLTSCCSYGLPWLVKCTPCPPDILDQCPTIGRSGNYKNFLCPPNHYNDLASLFLNTNDDAIRNLFSGGTNNEFHISTLIIFFAGVYCLGIVTYGIAVPSGLFIPVILAGASYGRLVGTLLGPLSKLDEGLFALLGAASFLGGTMRMTVSVCVILLELTNDLMILPFVMLVLLISKTVADCFNKGVYDQMVKMKGFPFMEAHAEPYMRNLKAGDVVSGPLITLAGVEKVGNIVHALKWTGHNGFPVVNEPPFSDARELCGLALKSHLLVLLKGKGFTKERVSTGAADVLRRFDPFDFAKAGSGKGVKLEELDIDDAEMEMYVDLHPIVNRSPYTVEETMSLAKAAVLFRELGLRHLCVVSKSPGVSILSSPVRTAYAL
;
A
#
# COMPACT_ATOMS: atom_id res chain seq x y z
N MET A 1 -12.30 -43.27 -55.10
CA MET A 1 -12.19 -44.66 -55.59
C MET A 1 -11.79 -44.58 -57.04
N ASP A 2 -10.98 -45.55 -57.48
CA ASP A 2 -10.47 -45.79 -58.83
C ASP A 2 -9.48 -44.72 -59.35
N HIS A 3 -8.16 -45.01 -59.31
CA HIS A 3 -7.34 -45.80 -60.26
C HIS A 3 -6.76 -44.88 -61.36
N ARG A 4 -5.44 -44.63 -61.43
CA ARG A 4 -4.34 -45.47 -62.01
C ARG A 4 -4.63 -45.89 -63.47
N GLU A 5 -3.71 -45.80 -64.44
CA GLU A 5 -2.31 -45.33 -64.54
C GLU A 5 -1.98 -45.18 -66.06
N SER A 6 -0.69 -45.13 -66.47
CA SER A 6 -0.14 -45.05 -67.86
C SER A 6 0.15 -43.64 -68.41
N ASP A 7 1.42 -43.21 -68.58
CA ASP A 7 2.43 -43.54 -69.64
C ASP A 7 2.25 -42.59 -70.87
N GLU A 8 3.27 -42.05 -71.57
CA GLU A 8 4.70 -42.39 -71.69
C GLU A 8 5.57 -41.18 -72.19
N VAL A 9 6.84 -41.13 -71.76
CA VAL A 9 8.10 -40.75 -72.48
C VAL A 9 8.18 -39.54 -73.47
N VAL A 10 9.14 -38.63 -73.20
CA VAL A 10 10.30 -38.34 -74.09
C VAL A 10 11.54 -38.01 -73.23
N GLU A 11 12.68 -38.64 -73.52
CA GLU A 11 13.98 -38.47 -72.85
C GLU A 11 15.02 -37.78 -73.78
N SER A 12 15.83 -36.87 -73.26
CA SER A 12 17.21 -36.56 -73.73
C SER A 12 17.93 -35.69 -72.68
N SER A 13 18.73 -36.24 -71.76
CA SER A 13 20.17 -36.58 -71.92
C SER A 13 21.12 -35.37 -71.97
N VAL A 14 22.33 -35.36 -71.38
CA VAL A 14 22.96 -36.17 -70.31
C VAL A 14 24.08 -35.31 -69.69
N GLY A 15 24.39 -35.46 -68.40
CA GLY A 15 25.53 -34.80 -67.76
C GLY A 15 25.74 -35.18 -66.29
N GLY A 16 26.36 -36.33 -66.02
CA GLY A 16 26.75 -36.78 -64.67
C GLY A 16 27.86 -35.92 -64.03
N VAL A 17 28.26 -36.12 -62.77
CA VAL A 17 28.43 -37.40 -62.05
C VAL A 17 28.10 -37.25 -60.54
N ALA A 18 27.68 -38.35 -59.90
CA ALA A 18 27.21 -38.50 -58.50
C ALA A 18 28.39 -38.94 -57.54
N PRO A 19 28.25 -39.50 -56.30
CA PRO A 19 27.05 -40.03 -55.62
C PRO A 19 26.87 -39.84 -54.08
N ARG A 20 25.60 -39.92 -53.65
CA ARG A 20 24.98 -40.71 -52.55
C ARG A 20 25.48 -40.67 -51.08
N ASP A 21 24.53 -40.40 -50.17
CA ASP A 21 23.83 -41.36 -49.27
C ASP A 21 24.64 -42.51 -48.61
N MET A 22 24.40 -43.00 -47.38
CA MET A 22 23.50 -42.65 -46.25
C MET A 22 23.81 -43.64 -45.09
N GLU A 23 23.37 -43.33 -43.85
CA GLU A 23 23.23 -44.24 -42.69
C GLU A 23 24.48 -44.91 -42.06
N SER A 24 24.69 -44.65 -40.77
CA SER A 24 24.40 -45.67 -39.74
C SER A 24 24.37 -45.04 -38.34
N ASN A 25 23.50 -45.59 -37.49
CA ASN A 25 23.27 -45.12 -36.12
C ASN A 25 23.87 -46.12 -35.10
N ALA A 26 24.12 -45.63 -33.88
CA ALA A 26 24.46 -46.37 -32.64
C ALA A 26 25.94 -46.66 -32.30
N SER A 27 26.50 -45.89 -31.36
CA SER A 27 26.81 -46.39 -29.99
C SER A 27 27.35 -45.30 -29.04
N SER A 28 26.57 -45.01 -27.99
CA SER A 28 26.96 -44.70 -26.60
C SER A 28 28.26 -43.94 -26.22
N PHE A 29 28.04 -42.83 -25.49
CA PHE A 29 28.70 -42.39 -24.23
C PHE A 29 29.95 -41.48 -24.24
N PHE A 30 29.88 -40.41 -23.40
CA PHE A 30 30.90 -39.39 -23.01
C PHE A 30 31.39 -38.46 -24.16
N ASP A 31 31.31 -37.12 -24.14
CA ASP A 31 31.25 -36.13 -23.04
C ASP A 31 30.81 -34.71 -23.50
N ASP A 32 30.47 -33.88 -22.51
CA ASP A 32 30.38 -32.40 -22.42
C ASP A 32 29.42 -31.54 -23.30
N GLU A 33 28.43 -30.98 -22.60
CA GLU A 33 27.66 -29.78 -22.98
C GLU A 33 28.38 -28.48 -22.57
N GLU A 34 28.47 -27.48 -23.46
CA GLU A 34 28.49 -26.08 -23.01
C GLU A 34 27.75 -25.18 -24.04
N MET A 35 26.46 -24.90 -23.80
CA MET A 35 25.67 -23.97 -24.60
C MET A 35 25.10 -22.85 -23.72
N GLY A 36 25.91 -21.83 -23.48
CA GLY A 36 25.55 -20.65 -22.68
C GLY A 36 24.42 -19.83 -23.32
N ILE A 37 23.25 -19.82 -22.67
CA ILE A 37 22.05 -19.14 -23.16
C ILE A 37 22.14 -17.62 -22.93
N ARG A 38 22.52 -16.86 -23.96
CA ARG A 38 22.48 -15.38 -23.96
C ARG A 38 21.05 -14.85 -24.20
N TYR A 39 20.24 -14.70 -23.16
CA TYR A 39 19.00 -13.88 -23.23
C TYR A 39 18.81 -13.00 -21.98
N PRO A 40 18.40 -11.72 -22.14
CA PRO A 40 18.02 -10.90 -21.00
C PRO A 40 16.67 -11.34 -20.42
N LEU A 41 16.55 -11.35 -19.08
CA LEU A 41 15.33 -11.75 -18.35
C LEU A 41 14.11 -10.85 -18.63
N LEU A 42 14.26 -9.72 -19.32
CA LEU A 42 13.17 -8.84 -19.73
C LEU A 42 13.28 -8.46 -21.21
N ARG A 43 12.28 -8.84 -22.00
CA ARG A 43 12.21 -8.61 -23.45
C ARG A 43 11.87 -7.15 -23.78
N TRP A 44 12.77 -6.47 -24.48
CA TRP A 44 12.57 -5.11 -25.00
C TRP A 44 11.76 -5.12 -26.30
N GLN A 45 10.96 -4.07 -26.54
CA GLN A 45 10.31 -3.84 -27.83
C GLN A 45 10.16 -2.34 -28.10
N ASN A 46 10.53 -1.94 -29.32
CA ASN A 46 10.94 -0.59 -29.68
C ASN A 46 9.75 0.39 -29.88
N GLY A 47 9.96 1.69 -29.65
CA GLY A 47 8.93 2.72 -29.85
C GLY A 47 9.39 4.14 -29.56
N ASN A 48 9.30 5.03 -30.58
CA ASN A 48 9.60 6.45 -30.44
C ASN A 48 8.53 7.15 -29.57
N THR A 49 8.92 7.64 -28.39
CA THR A 49 8.13 8.59 -27.59
C THR A 49 8.82 9.94 -27.53
N THR A 50 8.12 10.99 -27.95
CA THR A 50 8.57 12.38 -27.83
C THR A 50 7.99 13.01 -26.56
N SER A 51 8.80 13.21 -25.51
CA SER A 51 8.57 14.21 -24.45
C SER A 51 9.73 14.31 -23.45
N GLN A 52 10.66 15.22 -23.72
CA GLN A 52 11.26 16.16 -22.74
C GLN A 52 12.21 17.08 -23.52
N LEU A 53 11.65 18.18 -24.06
CA LEU A 53 12.43 19.20 -24.76
C LEU A 53 13.02 20.18 -23.74
N ALA A 54 14.31 20.00 -23.42
CA ALA A 54 15.21 21.11 -23.18
C ALA A 54 16.18 21.14 -24.37
N VAL A 55 15.93 22.04 -25.32
CA VAL A 55 16.89 22.30 -26.41
C VAL A 55 17.95 23.24 -25.86
N VAL A 56 19.12 22.70 -25.56
CA VAL A 56 20.36 23.47 -25.57
C VAL A 56 21.11 23.03 -26.83
N GLY A 57 21.45 23.99 -27.68
CA GLY A 57 21.85 23.72 -29.05
C GLY A 57 23.20 23.01 -29.14
N ALA A 58 23.33 22.09 -30.09
CA ALA A 58 24.63 21.58 -30.47
C ALA A 58 25.39 22.66 -31.25
N ASN A 59 26.41 23.24 -30.62
CA ASN A 59 27.57 23.81 -31.31
C ASN A 59 28.82 23.55 -30.46
N VAL A 60 29.91 23.15 -31.10
CA VAL A 60 31.17 22.85 -30.42
C VAL A 60 31.88 24.17 -30.13
N CYS A 61 32.00 24.53 -28.85
CA CYS A 61 32.68 25.73 -28.39
C CYS A 61 34.00 25.41 -27.64
N PRO A 62 34.99 26.33 -27.62
CA PRO A 62 36.29 26.10 -27.02
C PRO A 62 36.25 26.13 -25.49
N ILE A 63 37.31 25.60 -24.88
CA ILE A 63 37.35 25.06 -23.51
C ILE A 63 36.95 26.05 -22.38
N GLU A 64 37.07 27.36 -22.57
CA GLU A 64 36.66 28.36 -21.56
C GLU A 64 35.15 28.64 -21.49
N SER A 65 34.32 28.21 -22.46
CA SER A 65 32.87 28.47 -22.42
C SER A 65 32.05 27.35 -21.76
N LEU A 66 32.65 26.19 -21.47
CA LEU A 66 31.96 25.00 -20.96
C LEU A 66 31.45 25.18 -19.52
N ASP A 67 32.25 25.79 -18.64
CA ASP A 67 31.93 25.92 -17.21
C ASP A 67 30.66 26.74 -16.96
N TYR A 68 30.39 27.75 -17.80
CA TYR A 68 29.20 28.59 -17.68
C TYR A 68 27.91 27.81 -18.00
N GLU A 69 27.93 26.97 -19.04
CA GLU A 69 26.79 26.12 -19.42
C GLU A 69 26.46 25.07 -18.35
N TYR A 70 27.46 24.54 -17.63
CA TYR A 70 27.22 23.57 -16.54
C TYR A 70 26.56 24.21 -15.32
N HIS A 71 26.98 25.42 -14.94
CA HIS A 71 26.34 26.14 -13.85
C HIS A 71 24.90 26.54 -14.20
N GLU A 72 24.62 26.95 -15.44
CA GLU A 72 23.25 27.19 -15.91
C GLU A 72 22.41 25.90 -15.95
N ALA A 73 22.94 24.80 -16.50
CA ALA A 73 22.24 23.52 -16.54
C ALA A 73 21.90 22.99 -15.13
N PHE A 74 22.84 23.10 -14.19
CA PHE A 74 22.61 22.75 -12.80
C PHE A 74 21.56 23.67 -12.14
N ALA A 75 21.64 24.99 -12.36
CA ALA A 75 20.68 25.96 -11.82
C ALA A 75 19.25 25.70 -12.33
N VAL A 76 19.08 25.36 -13.61
CA VAL A 76 17.79 24.97 -14.19
C VAL A 76 17.30 23.65 -13.59
N PHE A 77 18.15 22.62 -13.49
CA PHE A 77 17.80 21.33 -12.92
C PHE A 77 17.36 21.45 -11.44
N ALA A 78 18.20 22.07 -10.61
CA ALA A 78 17.93 22.28 -9.19
C ALA A 78 16.72 23.21 -8.97
N GLY A 79 16.56 24.26 -9.79
CA GLY A 79 15.42 25.17 -9.73
C GLY A 79 14.08 24.48 -10.05
N CYS A 80 14.06 23.67 -11.11
CA CYS A 80 12.90 22.84 -11.47
C CYS A 80 12.54 21.87 -10.34
N ASN A 81 13.51 21.11 -9.83
CA ASN A 81 13.31 20.15 -8.73
C ASN A 81 12.79 20.84 -7.47
N ALA A 82 13.41 21.95 -7.06
CA ALA A 82 12.99 22.73 -5.90
C ALA A 82 11.56 23.29 -6.05
N SER A 83 11.17 23.74 -7.25
CA SER A 83 9.81 24.22 -7.52
C SER A 83 8.75 23.11 -7.37
N LEU A 84 9.04 21.90 -7.87
CA LEU A 84 8.17 20.74 -7.77
C LEU A 84 8.10 20.20 -6.34
N ALA A 85 9.23 20.18 -5.62
CA ALA A 85 9.29 19.86 -4.20
C ALA A 85 8.47 20.85 -3.34
N ALA A 86 8.58 22.15 -3.64
CA ALA A 86 7.80 23.19 -2.97
C ALA A 86 6.29 23.00 -3.21
N ALA A 87 5.88 22.71 -4.45
CA ALA A 87 4.49 22.41 -4.79
C ALA A 87 3.98 21.16 -4.06
N ALA A 88 4.74 20.06 -4.07
CA ALA A 88 4.39 18.81 -3.40
C ALA A 88 4.23 19.00 -1.88
N SER A 89 5.15 19.74 -1.26
CA SER A 89 5.10 20.06 0.17
C SER A 89 3.99 21.04 0.51
N ALA A 90 3.70 22.03 -0.34
CA ALA A 90 2.59 22.96 -0.17
C ALA A 90 1.23 22.23 -0.20
N LEU A 91 1.02 21.33 -1.17
CA LEU A 91 -0.19 20.49 -1.22
C LEU A 91 -0.36 19.69 0.08
N CYS A 92 0.71 19.09 0.58
CA CYS A 92 0.67 18.35 1.85
C CYS A 92 0.44 19.25 3.07
N ALA A 93 1.15 20.39 3.17
CA ALA A 93 1.11 21.26 4.34
C ALA A 93 -0.22 22.01 4.48
N TYR A 94 -0.85 22.41 3.37
CA TYR A 94 -2.07 23.24 3.39
C TYR A 94 -3.38 22.46 3.20
N LEU A 95 -3.43 21.48 2.30
CA LEU A 95 -4.69 20.83 1.93
C LEU A 95 -4.97 19.57 2.77
N ALA A 96 -3.94 18.74 3.01
CA ALA A 96 -4.09 17.52 3.80
C ALA A 96 -2.76 17.08 4.45
N PRO A 97 -2.45 17.53 5.68
CA PRO A 97 -1.25 17.07 6.41
C PRO A 97 -1.20 15.56 6.62
N ALA A 98 -2.35 14.90 6.71
CA ALA A 98 -2.49 13.44 6.78
C ALA A 98 -2.08 12.70 5.49
N ALA A 99 -1.75 13.42 4.41
CA ALA A 99 -1.22 12.85 3.18
C ALA A 99 0.33 12.72 3.20
N ALA A 100 1.03 13.15 4.26
CA ALA A 100 2.48 13.00 4.36
C ALA A 100 2.92 11.52 4.36
N GLY A 101 4.12 11.23 3.86
CA GLY A 101 4.70 9.89 3.84
C GLY A 101 3.89 8.87 3.03
N SER A 102 3.95 7.61 3.45
CA SER A 102 3.42 6.50 2.63
C SER A 102 1.90 6.37 2.68
N GLY A 103 1.28 6.52 3.84
CA GLY A 103 -0.13 6.19 4.06
C GLY A 103 -0.41 4.71 4.39
N ILE A 104 0.57 3.81 4.24
CA ILE A 104 0.45 2.40 4.67
C ILE A 104 0.18 2.28 6.18
N PRO A 105 0.88 2.98 7.10
CA PRO A 105 0.55 2.96 8.53
C PRO A 105 -0.90 3.35 8.83
N GLU A 106 -1.42 4.35 8.11
CA GLU A 106 -2.79 4.83 8.25
C GLU A 106 -3.82 3.82 7.73
N VAL A 107 -3.54 3.15 6.60
CA VAL A 107 -4.37 2.04 6.11
C VAL A 107 -4.32 0.85 7.07
N LYS A 108 -3.14 0.48 7.59
CA LYS A 108 -2.92 -0.60 8.57
C LYS A 108 -3.66 -0.30 9.89
N ALA A 109 -3.64 0.94 10.37
CA ALA A 109 -4.40 1.40 11.54
C ALA A 109 -5.92 1.35 11.29
N TYR A 110 -6.41 1.84 10.14
CA TYR A 110 -7.83 1.76 9.78
C TYR A 110 -8.29 0.30 9.66
N LEU A 111 -7.49 -0.55 9.02
CA LEU A 111 -7.67 -2.01 8.92
C LEU A 111 -7.28 -2.78 10.20
N ASN A 112 -7.05 -2.09 11.32
CA ASN A 112 -7.04 -2.61 12.68
C ASN A 112 -8.29 -2.17 13.48
N GLY A 113 -9.08 -1.22 12.96
CA GLY A 113 -10.32 -0.72 13.57
C GLY A 113 -10.34 0.79 13.84
N ILE A 114 -9.23 1.50 13.62
CA ILE A 114 -9.00 2.89 14.05
C ILE A 114 -9.49 3.88 12.98
N ASP A 115 -10.71 4.41 13.15
CA ASP A 115 -11.32 5.39 12.23
C ASP A 115 -10.92 6.84 12.60
N ALA A 116 -9.65 7.21 12.34
CA ALA A 116 -9.15 8.56 12.62
C ALA A 116 -9.44 9.55 11.48
N HIS A 117 -9.99 10.71 11.82
CA HIS A 117 -10.17 11.82 10.88
C HIS A 117 -8.80 12.47 10.59
N PRO A 118 -8.33 12.64 9.33
CA PRO A 118 -9.00 12.47 8.05
C PRO A 118 -8.35 11.40 7.13
N ILE A 119 -8.05 10.19 7.64
CA ILE A 119 -7.24 9.18 6.92
C ILE A 119 -7.75 8.88 5.50
N LEU A 120 -9.07 8.69 5.33
CA LEU A 120 -9.69 8.33 4.05
C LEU A 120 -10.48 9.48 3.40
N ALA A 121 -10.12 10.73 3.70
CA ALA A 121 -10.84 11.89 3.18
C ALA A 121 -10.53 12.15 1.68
N PRO A 122 -11.49 12.68 0.89
CA PRO A 122 -11.25 13.04 -0.51
C PRO A 122 -10.13 14.07 -0.72
N SER A 123 -9.90 14.96 0.24
CA SER A 123 -8.76 15.88 0.23
C SER A 123 -7.42 15.15 0.37
N THR A 124 -7.35 14.13 1.23
CA THR A 124 -6.18 13.26 1.38
C THR A 124 -5.90 12.49 0.08
N LEU A 125 -6.95 11.97 -0.59
CA LEU A 125 -6.83 11.34 -1.91
C LEU A 125 -6.25 12.29 -2.96
N PHE A 126 -6.80 13.50 -3.08
CA PHE A 126 -6.32 14.52 -4.01
C PHE A 126 -4.83 14.84 -3.79
N VAL A 127 -4.44 15.10 -2.53
CA VAL A 127 -3.05 15.43 -2.18
C VAL A 127 -2.11 14.24 -2.36
N LYS A 128 -2.54 12.99 -2.08
CA LYS A 128 -1.72 11.80 -2.38
C LYS A 128 -1.41 11.68 -3.86
N ILE A 129 -2.39 11.88 -4.75
CA ILE A 129 -2.18 11.79 -6.20
C ILE A 129 -1.23 12.89 -6.68
N PHE A 130 -1.61 14.17 -6.54
CA PHE A 130 -0.84 15.28 -7.10
C PHE A 130 0.48 15.51 -6.37
N GLY A 131 0.52 15.34 -5.05
CA GLY A 131 1.75 15.44 -4.26
C GLY A 131 2.73 14.30 -4.54
N SER A 132 2.27 13.08 -4.84
CA SER A 132 3.17 12.00 -5.29
C SER A 132 3.71 12.25 -6.70
N ILE A 133 2.90 12.81 -7.61
CA ILE A 133 3.38 13.19 -8.96
C ILE A 133 4.48 14.24 -8.82
N CYS A 134 4.20 15.37 -8.16
CA CYS A 134 5.19 16.42 -7.95
C CYS A 134 6.43 15.93 -7.17
N GLY A 135 6.25 15.05 -6.17
CA GLY A 135 7.35 14.48 -5.39
C GLY A 135 8.28 13.58 -6.22
N VAL A 136 7.74 12.70 -7.07
CA VAL A 136 8.55 11.87 -7.97
C VAL A 136 9.21 12.74 -9.06
N SER A 137 8.48 13.70 -9.63
CA SER A 137 9.02 14.62 -10.63
C SER A 137 10.10 15.58 -10.08
N ALA A 138 10.15 15.81 -8.78
CA ALA A 138 11.19 16.62 -8.12
C ALA A 138 12.54 15.90 -7.93
N GLY A 139 12.69 14.68 -8.46
CA GLY A 139 13.93 13.90 -8.37
C GLY A 139 14.24 13.34 -6.97
N PHE A 140 13.29 13.38 -6.04
CA PHE A 140 13.47 12.83 -4.70
C PHE A 140 13.71 11.32 -4.73
N VAL A 141 14.55 10.83 -3.80
CA VAL A 141 14.78 9.39 -3.58
C VAL A 141 13.60 8.80 -2.81
N LEU A 142 12.46 8.63 -3.50
CA LEU A 142 11.20 8.09 -2.98
C LEU A 142 10.48 7.22 -4.01
N GLY A 143 9.57 6.36 -3.55
CA GLY A 143 8.71 5.53 -4.39
C GLY A 143 7.25 5.99 -4.41
N LYS A 144 6.59 5.91 -5.57
CA LYS A 144 5.14 6.11 -5.72
C LYS A 144 4.29 4.99 -5.08
N GLU A 145 4.89 3.81 -4.87
CA GLU A 145 4.13 2.58 -4.56
C GLU A 145 3.36 2.66 -3.24
N GLY A 146 3.98 3.24 -2.20
CA GLY A 146 3.34 3.45 -0.90
C GLY A 146 2.09 4.34 -0.98
N PRO A 147 2.23 5.57 -1.52
CA PRO A 147 1.09 6.44 -1.84
C PRO A 147 0.01 5.79 -2.72
N MET A 148 0.36 4.87 -3.63
CA MET A 148 -0.62 4.14 -4.45
C MET A 148 -1.50 3.19 -3.62
N VAL A 149 -0.96 2.53 -2.59
CA VAL A 149 -1.76 1.71 -1.64
C VAL A 149 -2.83 2.55 -0.95
N HIS A 150 -2.44 3.72 -0.42
CA HIS A 150 -3.38 4.62 0.26
C HIS A 150 -4.36 5.29 -0.70
N THR A 151 -3.93 5.59 -1.93
CA THR A 151 -4.80 6.08 -3.02
C THR A 151 -5.90 5.06 -3.35
N GLY A 152 -5.54 3.79 -3.53
CA GLY A 152 -6.51 2.71 -3.77
C GLY A 152 -7.47 2.48 -2.61
N ALA A 153 -6.97 2.50 -1.36
CA ALA A 153 -7.79 2.45 -0.15
C ALA A 153 -8.79 3.62 -0.05
N CYS A 154 -8.37 4.85 -0.37
CA CYS A 154 -9.23 6.03 -0.40
C CYS A 154 -10.29 5.96 -1.51
N ILE A 155 -9.94 5.52 -2.72
CA ILE A 155 -10.88 5.32 -3.83
C ILE A 155 -11.93 4.27 -3.44
N ALA A 156 -11.51 3.13 -2.89
CA ALA A 156 -12.42 2.09 -2.44
C ALA A 156 -13.35 2.56 -1.30
N SER A 157 -12.85 3.35 -0.34
CA SER A 157 -13.70 3.96 0.68
C SER A 157 -14.69 4.98 0.11
N LEU A 158 -14.30 5.77 -0.89
CA LEU A 158 -15.15 6.80 -1.49
C LEU A 158 -16.25 6.16 -2.33
N LEU A 159 -15.90 5.22 -3.20
CA LEU A 159 -16.85 4.51 -4.06
C LEU A 159 -17.75 3.59 -3.24
N GLY A 160 -17.19 2.80 -2.32
CA GLY A 160 -17.94 1.85 -1.49
C GLY A 160 -19.03 2.48 -0.61
N GLN A 161 -18.90 3.76 -0.25
CA GLN A 161 -19.92 4.50 0.49
C GLN A 161 -20.96 5.20 -0.40
N GLY A 162 -20.87 5.04 -1.72
CA GLY A 162 -21.68 5.77 -2.68
C GLY A 162 -21.31 7.25 -2.79
N GLY A 163 -20.03 7.60 -2.64
CA GLY A 163 -19.50 8.95 -2.82
C GLY A 163 -19.47 9.83 -1.56
N SER A 164 -19.14 11.11 -1.72
CA SER A 164 -18.95 12.05 -0.62
C SER A 164 -20.13 13.02 -0.47
N ARG A 165 -20.86 12.89 0.65
CA ARG A 165 -21.90 13.84 1.07
C ARG A 165 -21.39 15.29 1.20
N LYS A 166 -20.11 15.51 1.53
CA LYS A 166 -19.52 16.87 1.61
C LYS A 166 -19.56 17.61 0.26
N TYR A 167 -19.47 16.87 -0.84
CA TYR A 167 -19.48 17.38 -2.21
C TYR A 167 -20.77 17.03 -2.95
N GLN A 168 -21.84 16.67 -2.23
CA GLN A 168 -23.16 16.23 -2.75
C GLN A 168 -23.15 15.07 -3.78
N LEU A 169 -22.00 14.43 -3.99
CA LEU A 169 -21.84 13.24 -4.82
C LEU A 169 -22.36 12.02 -4.06
N THR A 170 -23.68 11.75 -4.11
CA THR A 170 -24.28 10.56 -3.49
C THR A 170 -24.99 9.66 -4.49
N TRP A 171 -24.51 8.43 -4.63
CA TRP A 171 -25.04 7.42 -5.54
C TRP A 171 -26.05 6.53 -4.82
N THR A 172 -27.29 6.48 -5.32
CA THR A 172 -28.42 5.82 -4.64
C THR A 172 -28.30 4.30 -4.63
N TRP A 173 -27.72 3.68 -5.67
CA TRP A 173 -27.66 2.21 -5.78
C TRP A 173 -26.63 1.56 -4.85
N LEU A 174 -25.64 2.30 -4.34
CA LEU A 174 -24.61 1.79 -3.42
C LEU A 174 -25.01 1.91 -1.94
N ARG A 175 -26.29 2.15 -1.63
CA ARG A 175 -26.78 2.26 -0.24
C ARG A 175 -26.55 1.00 0.60
N TYR A 176 -26.57 -0.20 0.00
CA TYR A 176 -26.37 -1.47 0.71
C TYR A 176 -24.99 -1.59 1.36
N PHE A 177 -23.93 -1.08 0.72
CA PHE A 177 -22.55 -1.19 1.21
C PHE A 177 -22.18 -0.20 2.33
N LYS A 178 -23.16 0.51 2.92
CA LYS A 178 -22.97 1.50 3.99
C LYS A 178 -22.81 0.88 5.39
N ASN A 179 -22.05 -0.21 5.44
CA ASN A 179 -21.66 -0.92 6.64
C ASN A 179 -20.14 -0.85 6.82
N ASP A 180 -19.65 -0.72 8.06
CA ASP A 180 -18.20 -0.72 8.34
C ASP A 180 -17.54 -2.06 7.96
N ARG A 181 -18.28 -3.18 8.00
CA ARG A 181 -17.83 -4.49 7.53
C ARG A 181 -17.47 -4.47 6.05
N ASP A 182 -18.43 -4.17 5.18
CA ASP A 182 -18.22 -4.22 3.72
C ASP A 182 -17.32 -3.07 3.25
N ARG A 183 -17.41 -1.89 3.86
CA ARG A 183 -16.47 -0.78 3.61
C ARG A 183 -15.02 -1.23 3.85
N ARG A 184 -14.76 -2.00 4.90
CA ARG A 184 -13.43 -2.50 5.22
C ARG A 184 -12.95 -3.57 4.24
N ASP A 185 -13.79 -4.54 3.91
CA ASP A 185 -13.50 -5.55 2.89
C ASP A 185 -13.15 -4.86 1.55
N LEU A 186 -13.89 -3.81 1.16
CA LEU A 186 -13.59 -2.98 -0.02
C LEU A 186 -12.27 -2.20 0.10
N ILE A 187 -11.97 -1.60 1.26
CA ILE A 187 -10.69 -0.89 1.49
C ILE A 187 -9.50 -1.84 1.39
N THR A 188 -9.62 -3.07 1.89
CA THR A 188 -8.60 -4.12 1.70
C THR A 188 -8.41 -4.45 0.21
N CYS A 189 -9.48 -4.60 -0.57
CA CYS A 189 -9.38 -4.72 -2.04
C CYS A 189 -8.71 -3.50 -2.69
N GLY A 190 -9.02 -2.29 -2.22
CA GLY A 190 -8.42 -1.05 -2.72
C GLY A 190 -6.92 -0.94 -2.42
N ALA A 191 -6.49 -1.35 -1.23
CA ALA A 191 -5.07 -1.43 -0.86
C ALA A 191 -4.33 -2.47 -1.73
N ALA A 192 -4.90 -3.66 -1.90
CA ALA A 192 -4.38 -4.70 -2.79
C ALA A 192 -4.25 -4.21 -4.24
N ALA A 193 -5.29 -3.53 -4.75
CA ALA A 193 -5.31 -2.91 -6.08
C ALA A 193 -4.21 -1.85 -6.24
N GLY A 194 -3.95 -1.05 -5.21
CA GLY A 194 -2.85 -0.08 -5.21
C GLY A 194 -1.48 -0.74 -5.38
N VAL A 195 -1.23 -1.85 -4.67
CA VAL A 195 0.02 -2.63 -4.79
C VAL A 195 0.12 -3.35 -6.14
N ALA A 196 -0.99 -3.91 -6.64
CA ALA A 196 -1.03 -4.56 -7.95
C ALA A 196 -0.79 -3.56 -9.10
N ALA A 197 -1.30 -2.33 -8.99
CA ALA A 197 -1.02 -1.25 -9.94
C ALA A 197 0.42 -0.73 -9.84
N ALA A 198 0.96 -0.67 -8.60
CA ALA A 198 2.31 -0.21 -8.29
C ALA A 198 3.39 -1.11 -8.91
N PHE A 199 3.41 -2.39 -8.51
CA PHE A 199 4.43 -3.37 -8.89
C PHE A 199 4.05 -4.21 -10.12
N ARG A 200 2.85 -4.04 -10.67
CA ARG A 200 2.29 -4.89 -11.74
C ARG A 200 2.14 -6.37 -11.35
N ALA A 201 2.07 -6.61 -10.03
CA ALA A 201 2.16 -7.88 -9.33
C ALA A 201 0.79 -8.21 -8.66
N PRO A 202 -0.16 -8.86 -9.36
CA PRO A 202 -1.51 -9.08 -8.86
C PRO A 202 -1.59 -10.06 -7.69
N LEU A 203 -0.77 -11.13 -7.65
CA LEU A 203 -0.71 -12.04 -6.50
C LEU A 203 0.02 -11.39 -5.32
N GLY A 204 1.11 -10.69 -5.61
CA GLY A 204 1.86 -9.88 -4.65
C GLY A 204 0.97 -8.85 -3.95
N GLY A 205 0.06 -8.20 -4.67
CA GLY A 205 -0.93 -7.27 -4.10
C GLY A 205 -1.95 -7.92 -3.17
N VAL A 206 -2.39 -9.15 -3.46
CA VAL A 206 -3.30 -9.91 -2.57
C VAL A 206 -2.57 -10.33 -1.30
N LEU A 207 -1.36 -10.87 -1.43
CA LEU A 207 -0.56 -11.33 -0.31
C LEU A 207 -0.07 -10.17 0.55
N PHE A 208 0.23 -9.00 -0.03
CA PHE A 208 0.47 -7.77 0.72
C PHE A 208 -0.73 -7.40 1.59
N ALA A 209 -1.94 -7.43 1.02
CA ALA A 209 -3.14 -7.07 1.74
C ALA A 209 -3.47 -8.07 2.86
N TYR A 210 -3.08 -9.34 2.69
CA TYR A 210 -3.18 -10.39 3.71
C TYR A 210 -2.12 -10.27 4.82
N GLU A 211 -0.86 -10.03 4.47
CA GLU A 211 0.30 -10.04 5.39
C GLU A 211 0.44 -8.72 6.18
N GLU A 212 0.30 -7.56 5.51
CA GLU A 212 0.57 -6.25 6.12
C GLU A 212 -0.67 -5.43 6.43
N ALA A 213 -1.68 -5.46 5.56
CA ALA A 213 -2.77 -4.50 5.63
C ALA A 213 -3.93 -5.00 6.53
N ALA A 214 -4.40 -6.23 6.32
CA ALA A 214 -5.58 -6.75 7.00
C ALA A 214 -5.25 -7.33 8.38
N SER A 215 -5.92 -6.85 9.42
CA SER A 215 -5.90 -7.56 10.72
C SER A 215 -6.75 -8.84 10.71
N TRP A 216 -7.77 -8.92 9.84
CA TRP A 216 -8.75 -10.02 9.74
C TRP A 216 -9.02 -10.40 8.29
N TRP A 217 -9.10 -11.71 8.02
CA TRP A 217 -9.26 -12.25 6.68
C TRP A 217 -10.38 -13.29 6.62
N ARG A 218 -11.06 -13.37 5.48
CA ARG A 218 -12.09 -14.37 5.18
C ARG A 218 -11.82 -14.99 3.82
N SER A 219 -12.14 -16.27 3.64
CA SER A 219 -11.92 -16.96 2.35
C SER A 219 -12.68 -16.31 1.18
N ALA A 220 -13.82 -15.68 1.43
CA ALA A 220 -14.54 -14.89 0.41
C ALA A 220 -13.85 -13.56 0.06
N LEU A 221 -13.06 -12.99 0.97
CA LEU A 221 -12.28 -11.78 0.72
C LEU A 221 -11.10 -12.08 -0.21
N LEU A 222 -10.47 -13.25 -0.09
CA LEU A 222 -9.38 -13.71 -0.98
C LEU A 222 -9.78 -13.63 -2.46
N TRP A 223 -10.92 -14.20 -2.82
CA TRP A 223 -11.42 -14.19 -4.21
C TRP A 223 -11.79 -12.78 -4.68
N ARG A 224 -12.36 -11.94 -3.80
CA ARG A 224 -12.67 -10.54 -4.11
C ARG A 224 -11.39 -9.72 -4.35
N THR A 225 -10.37 -9.87 -3.49
CA THR A 225 -9.09 -9.18 -3.65
C THR A 225 -8.38 -9.65 -4.93
N PHE A 226 -8.33 -10.95 -5.19
CA PHE A 226 -7.67 -11.51 -6.36
C PHE A 226 -8.33 -11.08 -7.67
N PHE A 227 -9.66 -11.14 -7.77
CA PHE A 227 -10.37 -10.63 -8.94
C PHE A 227 -10.11 -9.13 -9.16
N THR A 228 -10.09 -8.34 -8.08
CA THR A 228 -9.79 -6.90 -8.15
C THR A 228 -8.38 -6.65 -8.68
N THR A 229 -7.36 -7.33 -8.15
CA THR A 229 -5.96 -7.12 -8.58
C THR A 229 -5.71 -7.63 -10.01
N ALA A 230 -6.33 -8.74 -10.41
CA ALA A 230 -6.27 -9.26 -11.77
C ALA A 230 -6.88 -8.29 -12.79
N VAL A 231 -8.07 -7.74 -12.52
CA VAL A 231 -8.70 -6.72 -13.37
C VAL A 231 -7.82 -5.48 -13.50
N VAL A 232 -7.24 -5.00 -12.39
CA VAL A 232 -6.32 -3.87 -12.39
C VAL A 232 -5.08 -4.15 -13.25
N ALA A 233 -4.49 -5.33 -13.14
CA ALA A 233 -3.33 -5.72 -13.94
C ALA A 233 -3.66 -5.78 -15.45
N VAL A 234 -4.82 -6.31 -15.83
CA VAL A 234 -5.29 -6.33 -17.24
C VAL A 234 -5.53 -4.91 -17.75
N VAL A 235 -6.33 -4.11 -17.05
CA VAL A 235 -6.68 -2.74 -17.46
C VAL A 235 -5.43 -1.87 -17.58
N LEU A 236 -4.50 -1.96 -16.63
CA LEU A 236 -3.24 -1.22 -16.66
C LEU A 236 -2.35 -1.64 -17.84
N ARG A 237 -2.24 -2.94 -18.13
CA ARG A 237 -1.48 -3.44 -19.29
C ARG A 237 -2.09 -2.96 -20.62
N THR A 238 -3.42 -3.04 -20.76
CA THR A 238 -4.14 -2.54 -21.94
C THR A 238 -4.00 -1.02 -22.10
N PHE A 239 -4.08 -0.24 -21.02
CA PHE A 239 -3.91 1.21 -21.08
C PHE A 239 -2.47 1.62 -21.39
N ILE A 240 -1.46 0.91 -20.86
CA ILE A 240 -0.06 1.11 -21.25
C ILE A 240 0.15 0.80 -22.73
N TYR A 241 -0.45 -0.27 -23.26
CA TYR A 241 -0.41 -0.60 -24.69
C TYR A 241 -1.08 0.49 -25.55
N PHE A 242 -2.23 1.01 -25.12
CA PHE A 242 -2.93 2.11 -25.79
C PHE A 242 -2.17 3.44 -25.76
N CYS A 243 -1.55 3.81 -24.64
CA CYS A 243 -0.72 5.01 -24.60
C CYS A 243 0.61 4.84 -25.35
N ARG A 244 1.10 3.59 -25.53
CA ARG A 244 2.21 3.27 -26.43
C ARG A 244 1.86 3.38 -27.92
N SER A 245 0.58 3.34 -28.32
CA SER A 245 0.16 3.59 -29.71
C SER A 245 -0.05 5.09 -30.03
N GLY A 246 0.37 5.99 -29.13
CA GLY A 246 0.48 7.43 -29.41
C GLY A 246 -0.76 8.28 -29.08
N ASN A 247 -1.90 7.66 -28.75
CA ASN A 247 -3.20 8.34 -28.59
C ASN A 247 -3.49 8.83 -27.15
N CYS A 248 -2.46 9.08 -26.34
CA CYS A 248 -2.58 9.43 -24.91
C CYS A 248 -2.67 10.97 -24.74
N GLY A 249 -3.85 11.51 -24.40
CA GLY A 249 -4.10 12.95 -24.34
C GLY A 249 -3.47 13.69 -23.14
N LEU A 250 -3.09 14.96 -23.36
CA LEU A 250 -2.41 15.83 -22.40
C LEU A 250 -3.40 16.59 -21.50
N PHE A 251 -3.34 16.39 -20.17
CA PHE A 251 -4.25 17.05 -19.21
C PHE A 251 -3.47 17.88 -18.18
N GLY A 252 -3.76 19.20 -18.11
CA GLY A 252 -3.21 20.06 -17.04
C GLY A 252 -2.96 21.52 -17.43
N LYS A 253 -4.00 22.34 -17.55
CA LYS A 253 -3.90 23.80 -17.38
C LYS A 253 -4.74 24.22 -16.17
N GLY A 254 -4.10 24.80 -15.17
CA GLY A 254 -4.76 25.36 -14.00
C GLY A 254 -3.73 26.02 -13.07
N GLY A 255 -4.10 27.12 -12.44
CA GLY A 255 -3.28 27.81 -11.43
C GLY A 255 -4.18 28.35 -10.33
N LEU A 256 -3.71 28.35 -9.08
CA LEU A 256 -4.38 28.91 -7.92
C LEU A 256 -3.36 29.40 -6.88
N ILE A 257 -3.70 30.47 -6.17
CA ILE A 257 -2.84 31.21 -5.23
C ILE A 257 -3.14 30.77 -3.79
N MET A 258 -2.13 30.58 -2.92
CA MET A 258 -2.31 30.50 -1.45
C MET A 258 -1.07 30.88 -0.60
N ARG A 259 -1.34 31.22 0.68
CA ARG A 259 -0.41 31.42 1.82
C ARG A 259 -0.81 30.45 2.96
N GLY A 260 0.00 30.11 3.97
CA GLY A 260 1.42 30.43 4.23
C GLY A 260 1.93 29.75 5.52
N ALA A 261 2.73 28.68 5.39
CA ALA A 261 3.28 27.84 6.46
C ALA A 261 4.72 27.39 6.07
N PRO A 262 5.71 28.29 6.18
CA PRO A 262 6.92 28.25 5.34
C PRO A 262 7.91 27.12 5.68
N PHE A 263 8.02 26.71 6.95
CA PHE A 263 9.11 25.83 7.42
C PHE A 263 9.13 24.46 6.73
N LYS A 264 7.96 23.83 6.52
CA LYS A 264 7.87 22.51 5.86
C LYS A 264 8.27 22.57 4.39
N ILE A 265 7.90 23.67 3.71
CA ILE A 265 8.21 23.92 2.30
C ILE A 265 9.71 24.20 2.16
N LEU A 266 10.30 25.02 3.04
CA LEU A 266 11.73 25.28 3.08
C LEU A 266 12.53 23.99 3.29
N HIS A 267 12.08 23.10 4.18
CA HIS A 267 12.73 21.81 4.42
C HIS A 267 12.68 20.90 3.18
N ALA A 268 11.54 20.82 2.48
CA ALA A 268 11.43 20.07 1.23
C ALA A 268 12.30 20.66 0.10
N MET A 269 12.36 22.00 -0.04
CA MET A 269 13.25 22.66 -1.00
C MET A 269 14.73 22.41 -0.69
N ALA A 270 15.14 22.48 0.59
CA ALA A 270 16.52 22.21 0.99
C ALA A 270 16.94 20.77 0.70
N ILE A 271 16.06 19.80 0.93
CA ILE A 271 16.33 18.39 0.63
C ILE A 271 16.31 18.13 -0.88
N SER A 272 15.46 18.81 -1.64
CA SER A 272 15.46 18.73 -3.11
C SER A 272 16.73 19.31 -3.72
N LEU A 273 17.24 20.43 -3.17
CA LEU A 273 18.53 21.00 -3.54
C LEU A 273 19.67 20.02 -3.19
N LEU A 274 19.69 19.45 -1.98
CA LEU A 274 20.67 18.43 -1.58
C LEU A 274 20.64 17.21 -2.51
N THR A 275 19.45 16.67 -2.82
CA THR A 275 19.29 15.56 -3.76
C THR A 275 19.81 15.92 -5.15
N SER A 276 19.55 17.15 -5.62
CA SER A 276 20.04 17.65 -6.91
C SER A 276 21.57 17.81 -6.93
N CYS A 277 22.16 18.32 -5.85
CA CYS A 277 23.62 18.39 -5.68
C CYS A 277 24.25 16.99 -5.72
N CYS A 278 23.64 16.00 -5.05
CA CYS A 278 24.15 14.63 -5.06
C CYS A 278 23.97 13.95 -6.42
N SER A 279 22.79 14.04 -7.04
CA SER A 279 22.52 13.33 -8.31
C SER A 279 23.27 13.92 -9.51
N TYR A 280 23.54 15.23 -9.51
CA TYR A 280 24.34 15.89 -10.54
C TYR A 280 25.85 15.88 -10.22
N GLY A 281 26.23 15.98 -8.94
CA GLY A 281 27.62 16.08 -8.49
C GLY A 281 28.34 14.74 -8.33
N LEU A 282 27.68 13.68 -7.82
CA LEU A 282 28.34 12.38 -7.63
C LEU A 282 28.86 11.75 -8.95
N PRO A 283 28.17 11.85 -10.11
CA PRO A 283 28.69 11.36 -11.38
C PRO A 283 30.04 11.94 -11.83
N TRP A 284 30.46 13.11 -11.31
CA TRP A 284 31.80 13.68 -11.58
C TRP A 284 32.95 12.86 -10.96
N LEU A 285 32.67 12.04 -9.94
CA LEU A 285 33.69 11.27 -9.21
C LEU A 285 34.11 9.98 -9.93
N VAL A 286 33.45 9.62 -11.02
CA VAL A 286 33.61 8.33 -11.71
C VAL A 286 34.04 8.53 -13.17
N LYS A 287 34.87 7.60 -13.66
CA LYS A 287 35.41 7.62 -15.02
C LYS A 287 34.40 7.06 -16.03
N CYS A 288 34.50 7.50 -17.27
CA CYS A 288 33.69 7.02 -18.37
C CYS A 288 34.08 5.59 -18.79
N THR A 289 33.07 4.76 -19.04
CA THR A 289 33.19 3.36 -19.48
C THR A 289 32.84 3.26 -20.98
N PRO A 290 33.58 2.49 -21.79
CA PRO A 290 33.25 2.29 -23.20
C PRO A 290 31.93 1.50 -23.35
N CYS A 291 31.11 1.87 -24.34
CA CYS A 291 29.89 1.13 -24.67
C CYS A 291 30.19 -0.33 -25.08
N PRO A 292 29.42 -1.33 -24.61
CA PRO A 292 29.60 -2.72 -25.03
C PRO A 292 29.38 -2.92 -26.55
N PRO A 293 30.15 -3.79 -27.22
CA PRO A 293 30.14 -3.91 -28.68
C PRO A 293 28.91 -4.63 -29.27
N ASP A 294 28.19 -5.42 -28.47
CA ASP A 294 27.08 -6.29 -28.93
C ASP A 294 25.68 -5.61 -28.87
N ILE A 295 25.60 -4.28 -28.72
CA ILE A 295 24.33 -3.57 -28.49
C ILE A 295 23.71 -3.05 -29.80
N LEU A 296 22.47 -3.46 -30.06
CA LEU A 296 21.65 -3.02 -31.21
C LEU A 296 21.10 -1.58 -31.10
N ASP A 297 21.07 -1.02 -29.89
CA ASP A 297 20.61 0.34 -29.59
C ASP A 297 21.76 1.37 -29.58
N GLN A 298 21.43 2.64 -29.81
CA GLN A 298 22.39 3.74 -29.67
C GLN A 298 22.83 3.91 -28.20
N CYS A 299 24.05 3.46 -27.90
CA CYS A 299 24.79 3.79 -26.69
C CYS A 299 25.75 4.96 -26.99
N PRO A 300 25.74 6.05 -26.20
CA PRO A 300 24.84 6.35 -25.08
C PRO A 300 23.45 6.82 -25.52
N THR A 301 22.43 6.62 -24.67
CA THR A 301 21.04 6.99 -24.98
C THR A 301 20.81 8.51 -24.83
N ILE A 302 20.79 9.22 -25.96
CA ILE A 302 20.54 10.66 -26.02
C ILE A 302 19.02 10.93 -26.07
N GLY A 303 18.52 11.81 -25.20
CA GLY A 303 17.15 12.35 -25.27
C GLY A 303 15.99 11.37 -24.95
N ARG A 304 16.27 10.18 -24.41
CA ARG A 304 15.25 9.16 -24.05
C ARG A 304 15.58 8.46 -22.73
N SER A 305 14.59 7.78 -22.14
CA SER A 305 14.82 6.75 -21.12
C SER A 305 15.55 5.57 -21.76
N GLY A 306 16.66 5.13 -21.17
CA GLY A 306 17.46 4.03 -21.68
C GLY A 306 18.67 3.75 -20.80
N ASN A 307 19.24 2.56 -20.96
CA ASN A 307 20.08 1.96 -19.93
C ASN A 307 21.39 2.73 -19.69
N TYR A 308 21.91 3.43 -20.70
CA TYR A 308 23.22 4.09 -20.68
C TYR A 308 23.10 5.61 -20.87
N LYS A 309 23.62 6.39 -19.94
CA LYS A 309 23.64 7.85 -19.99
C LYS A 309 25.05 8.38 -20.25
N ASN A 310 25.17 9.29 -21.22
CA ASN A 310 26.37 10.12 -21.32
C ASN A 310 26.28 11.22 -20.26
N PHE A 311 27.32 11.33 -19.44
CA PHE A 311 27.55 12.49 -18.59
C PHE A 311 29.03 12.85 -18.69
N LEU A 312 29.33 13.90 -19.46
CA LEU A 312 30.70 14.41 -19.71
C LEU A 312 31.68 13.38 -20.32
N CYS A 313 31.15 12.41 -21.06
CA CYS A 313 31.95 11.35 -21.68
C CYS A 313 32.19 11.55 -23.19
N PRO A 314 33.34 11.08 -23.72
CA PRO A 314 33.58 11.00 -25.17
C PRO A 314 32.48 10.25 -25.92
N PRO A 315 32.36 10.41 -27.25
CA PRO A 315 31.48 9.57 -28.06
C PRO A 315 31.77 8.08 -27.82
N ASN A 316 30.72 7.26 -27.89
CA ASN A 316 30.73 5.81 -27.61
C ASN A 316 31.16 5.42 -26.18
N HIS A 317 31.07 6.36 -25.22
CA HIS A 317 31.26 6.09 -23.80
C HIS A 317 30.02 6.53 -22.99
N TYR A 318 29.82 5.90 -21.83
CA TYR A 318 28.77 6.24 -20.86
C TYR A 318 29.37 6.42 -19.46
N ASN A 319 28.60 7.05 -18.58
CA ASN A 319 28.93 7.17 -17.15
C ASN A 319 27.98 6.23 -16.39
N ASP A 320 28.53 5.22 -15.74
CA ASP A 320 27.76 4.17 -15.06
C ASP A 320 26.97 4.72 -13.85
N LEU A 321 27.57 5.65 -13.08
CA LEU A 321 26.90 6.34 -11.97
C LEU A 321 25.77 7.26 -12.44
N ALA A 322 25.97 8.01 -13.52
CA ALA A 322 24.92 8.81 -14.15
C ALA A 322 23.78 7.92 -14.69
N SER A 323 24.10 6.72 -15.17
CA SER A 323 23.13 5.73 -15.66
C SER A 323 22.25 5.15 -14.55
N LEU A 324 22.63 5.31 -13.28
CA LEU A 324 21.82 4.97 -12.10
C LEU A 324 21.09 6.19 -11.50
N PHE A 325 21.73 7.36 -11.41
CA PHE A 325 21.12 8.56 -10.79
C PHE A 325 20.24 9.41 -11.73
N LEU A 326 20.50 9.43 -13.04
CA LEU A 326 19.77 10.25 -14.02
C LEU A 326 18.78 9.43 -14.88
N ASN A 327 18.53 8.18 -14.49
CA ASN A 327 17.46 7.35 -15.04
C ASN A 327 16.26 7.32 -14.11
N THR A 328 15.14 6.74 -14.58
CA THR A 328 14.01 6.49 -13.69
C THR A 328 14.40 5.40 -12.69
N ASN A 329 13.84 5.46 -11.47
CA ASN A 329 14.10 4.43 -10.46
C ASN A 329 13.72 3.02 -10.95
N ASP A 330 12.67 2.89 -11.78
CA ASP A 330 12.26 1.61 -12.38
C ASP A 330 13.33 1.07 -13.34
N ASP A 331 13.97 1.93 -14.12
CA ASP A 331 15.03 1.54 -15.06
C ASP A 331 16.35 1.28 -14.32
N ALA A 332 16.67 2.04 -13.26
CA ALA A 332 17.81 1.77 -12.39
C ALA A 332 17.70 0.41 -11.69
N ILE A 333 16.51 0.01 -11.23
CA ILE A 333 16.27 -1.34 -10.68
C ILE A 333 16.50 -2.42 -11.76
N ARG A 334 15.99 -2.22 -13.00
CA ARG A 334 16.22 -3.15 -14.10
C ARG A 334 17.70 -3.28 -14.47
N ASN A 335 18.42 -2.17 -14.53
CA ASN A 335 19.87 -2.13 -14.78
C ASN A 335 20.66 -2.84 -13.66
N LEU A 336 20.19 -2.80 -12.41
CA LEU A 336 20.84 -3.53 -11.31
C LEU A 336 20.52 -5.03 -11.33
N PHE A 337 19.34 -5.43 -11.81
CA PHE A 337 18.90 -6.84 -11.92
C PHE A 337 19.26 -7.52 -13.25
N SER A 338 19.88 -6.81 -14.21
CA SER A 338 20.33 -7.42 -15.47
C SER A 338 21.48 -8.40 -15.23
N GLY A 339 21.37 -9.62 -15.76
CA GLY A 339 22.43 -10.63 -15.71
C GLY A 339 23.32 -10.63 -16.96
N GLY A 340 24.53 -11.18 -16.85
CA GLY A 340 25.57 -11.21 -17.89
C GLY A 340 26.30 -9.87 -18.08
N THR A 341 26.34 -9.05 -17.03
CA THR A 341 26.71 -7.62 -17.08
C THR A 341 27.91 -7.30 -16.16
N ASN A 342 28.84 -8.25 -16.09
CA ASN A 342 29.96 -8.33 -15.13
C ASN A 342 30.91 -7.11 -15.19
N ASN A 343 30.96 -6.40 -16.32
CA ASN A 343 31.82 -5.22 -16.55
C ASN A 343 31.03 -3.90 -16.72
N GLU A 344 29.70 -3.88 -16.52
CA GLU A 344 28.88 -2.66 -16.76
C GLU A 344 28.94 -1.62 -15.63
N PHE A 345 29.23 -2.04 -14.39
CA PHE A 345 29.28 -1.15 -13.22
C PHE A 345 30.52 -1.42 -12.40
N HIS A 346 31.27 -0.37 -12.08
CA HIS A 346 32.45 -0.50 -11.22
C HIS A 346 32.09 -0.61 -9.74
N ILE A 347 32.96 -1.28 -8.96
CA ILE A 347 32.81 -1.42 -7.49
C ILE A 347 32.69 -0.05 -6.82
N SER A 348 33.49 0.94 -7.24
CA SER A 348 33.41 2.33 -6.76
C SER A 348 32.02 2.95 -6.99
N THR A 349 31.43 2.71 -8.15
CA THR A 349 30.10 3.19 -8.54
C THR A 349 29.03 2.62 -7.65
N LEU A 350 29.05 1.29 -7.44
CA LEU A 350 28.08 0.60 -6.58
C LEU A 350 28.17 1.09 -5.13
N ILE A 351 29.38 1.33 -4.60
CA ILE A 351 29.58 1.88 -3.24
C ILE A 351 29.05 3.31 -3.13
N ILE A 352 29.38 4.20 -4.08
CA ILE A 352 28.92 5.60 -4.08
C ILE A 352 27.40 5.67 -4.24
N PHE A 353 26.82 4.88 -5.14
CA PHE A 353 25.38 4.82 -5.36
C PHE A 353 24.64 4.27 -4.14
N PHE A 354 25.13 3.17 -3.54
CA PHE A 354 24.58 2.61 -2.29
C PHE A 354 24.55 3.66 -1.17
N ALA A 355 25.70 4.29 -0.89
CA ALA A 355 25.81 5.29 0.17
C ALA A 355 24.92 6.52 -0.11
N GLY A 356 24.90 6.99 -1.37
CA GLY A 356 24.06 8.10 -1.80
C GLY A 356 22.57 7.82 -1.64
N VAL A 357 22.07 6.72 -2.19
CA VAL A 357 20.65 6.31 -2.10
C VAL A 357 20.23 6.01 -0.66
N TYR A 358 21.08 5.37 0.13
CA TYR A 358 20.78 5.07 1.54
C TYR A 358 20.64 6.35 2.38
N CYS A 359 21.63 7.24 2.32
CA CYS A 359 21.60 8.51 3.06
C CYS A 359 20.49 9.46 2.58
N LEU A 360 20.33 9.62 1.26
CA LEU A 360 19.25 10.43 0.69
C LEU A 360 17.88 9.84 1.01
N GLY A 361 17.72 8.51 1.00
CA GLY A 361 16.47 7.84 1.35
C GLY A 361 16.05 8.12 2.80
N ILE A 362 17.00 8.07 3.75
CA ILE A 362 16.74 8.42 5.15
C ILE A 362 16.27 9.87 5.29
N VAL A 363 17.00 10.82 4.69
CA VAL A 363 16.67 12.26 4.77
C VAL A 363 15.34 12.57 4.07
N THR A 364 15.13 12.00 2.87
CA THR A 364 13.90 12.18 2.07
C THR A 364 12.68 11.59 2.78
N TYR A 365 12.83 10.60 3.66
CA TYR A 365 11.67 10.03 4.35
C TYR A 365 11.05 10.94 5.43
N GLY A 366 11.84 11.84 6.01
CA GLY A 366 11.37 12.79 7.03
C GLY A 366 10.50 13.93 6.49
N ILE A 367 10.36 14.09 5.16
CA ILE A 367 9.73 15.26 4.57
C ILE A 367 8.20 15.20 4.57
N ALA A 368 7.57 16.38 4.67
CA ALA A 368 6.12 16.54 4.55
C ALA A 368 5.65 16.50 3.07
N VAL A 369 5.85 15.36 2.41
CA VAL A 369 5.43 15.06 1.02
C VAL A 369 4.89 13.61 0.98
N PRO A 370 3.91 13.26 0.12
CA PRO A 370 3.55 11.86 -0.14
C PRO A 370 4.74 11.05 -0.69
N SER A 371 5.24 10.07 0.06
CA SER A 371 6.47 9.32 -0.27
C SER A 371 6.43 7.87 0.23
N GLY A 372 6.87 6.92 -0.61
CA GLY A 372 6.98 5.50 -0.27
C GLY A 372 8.43 5.03 -0.11
N LEU A 373 8.65 4.07 0.79
CA LEU A 373 9.98 3.53 1.10
C LEU A 373 10.43 2.36 0.20
N PHE A 374 9.52 1.71 -0.52
CA PHE A 374 9.84 0.50 -1.28
C PHE A 374 11.00 0.70 -2.27
N ILE A 375 10.92 1.74 -3.10
CA ILE A 375 11.90 1.98 -4.16
C ILE A 375 13.31 2.31 -3.60
N PRO A 376 13.49 3.24 -2.64
CA PRO A 376 14.80 3.47 -2.01
C PRO A 376 15.41 2.21 -1.36
N VAL A 377 14.59 1.40 -0.69
CA VAL A 377 15.04 0.16 -0.03
C VAL A 377 15.43 -0.91 -1.06
N ILE A 378 14.68 -1.04 -2.16
CA ILE A 378 15.02 -1.92 -3.28
C ILE A 378 16.34 -1.48 -3.94
N LEU A 379 16.51 -0.19 -4.24
CA LEU A 379 17.73 0.34 -4.88
C LEU A 379 18.98 0.17 -3.98
N ALA A 380 18.86 0.47 -2.68
CA ALA A 380 19.94 0.25 -1.72
C ALA A 380 20.26 -1.25 -1.57
N GLY A 381 19.26 -2.11 -1.45
CA GLY A 381 19.46 -3.55 -1.39
C GLY A 381 20.03 -4.15 -2.68
N ALA A 382 19.60 -3.67 -3.85
CA ALA A 382 20.07 -4.12 -5.15
C ALA A 382 21.52 -3.75 -5.41
N SER A 383 21.91 -2.51 -5.09
CA SER A 383 23.30 -2.06 -5.20
C SER A 383 24.23 -2.76 -4.20
N TYR A 384 23.79 -2.97 -2.96
CA TYR A 384 24.51 -3.81 -1.99
C TYR A 384 24.65 -5.27 -2.45
N GLY A 385 23.56 -5.87 -2.92
CA GLY A 385 23.56 -7.24 -3.42
C GLY A 385 24.51 -7.42 -4.60
N ARG A 386 24.43 -6.52 -5.59
CA ARG A 386 25.31 -6.54 -6.76
C ARG A 386 26.78 -6.37 -6.38
N LEU A 387 27.08 -5.46 -5.43
CA LEU A 387 28.44 -5.28 -4.88
C LEU A 387 28.98 -6.57 -4.27
N VAL A 388 28.17 -7.29 -3.48
CA VAL A 388 28.54 -8.59 -2.92
C VAL A 388 28.74 -9.64 -4.03
N GLY A 389 27.87 -9.64 -5.05
CA GLY A 389 28.01 -10.51 -6.23
C GLY A 389 29.34 -10.30 -6.95
N THR A 390 29.70 -9.06 -7.27
CA THR A 390 30.98 -8.72 -7.92
C THR A 390 32.20 -9.09 -7.06
N LEU A 391 32.11 -8.97 -5.74
CA LEU A 391 33.18 -9.40 -4.82
C LEU A 391 33.30 -10.93 -4.71
N LEU A 392 32.21 -11.67 -4.90
CA LEU A 392 32.17 -13.14 -4.91
C LEU A 392 32.37 -13.75 -6.31
N GLY A 393 32.31 -12.97 -7.38
CA GLY A 393 32.51 -13.43 -8.77
C GLY A 393 33.77 -14.28 -8.99
N PRO A 394 34.95 -13.96 -8.38
CA PRO A 394 36.14 -14.83 -8.47
C PRO A 394 36.00 -16.21 -7.79
N LEU A 395 35.01 -16.37 -6.91
CA LEU A 395 34.77 -17.59 -6.13
C LEU A 395 33.53 -18.38 -6.61
N SER A 396 32.63 -17.76 -7.36
CA SER A 396 31.38 -18.38 -7.83
C SER A 396 31.04 -17.95 -9.25
N LYS A 397 30.75 -18.93 -10.15
CA LYS A 397 30.19 -18.72 -11.49
C LYS A 397 28.71 -18.24 -11.47
N LEU A 398 28.30 -17.50 -10.44
CA LEU A 398 26.93 -17.03 -10.24
C LEU A 398 26.78 -15.59 -10.77
N ASP A 399 25.64 -15.33 -11.40
CA ASP A 399 25.31 -14.04 -11.99
C ASP A 399 25.13 -12.92 -10.94
N GLU A 400 25.71 -11.73 -11.18
CA GLU A 400 25.64 -10.62 -10.24
C GLU A 400 24.22 -10.02 -10.11
N GLY A 401 23.36 -10.18 -11.12
CA GLY A 401 21.96 -9.79 -11.10
C GLY A 401 21.13 -10.62 -10.11
N LEU A 402 21.45 -11.91 -9.96
CA LEU A 402 20.85 -12.76 -8.91
C LEU A 402 21.20 -12.24 -7.51
N PHE A 403 22.47 -11.88 -7.27
CA PHE A 403 22.86 -11.30 -5.98
C PHE A 403 22.21 -9.93 -5.74
N ALA A 404 22.04 -9.10 -6.77
CA ALA A 404 21.30 -7.84 -6.68
C ALA A 404 19.84 -8.08 -6.22
N LEU A 405 19.15 -9.04 -6.81
CA LEU A 405 17.79 -9.41 -6.42
C LEU A 405 17.71 -9.93 -4.98
N LEU A 406 18.64 -10.80 -4.57
CA LEU A 406 18.71 -11.31 -3.19
C LEU A 406 19.04 -10.20 -2.18
N GLY A 407 19.89 -9.23 -2.54
CA GLY A 407 20.16 -8.04 -1.73
C GLY A 407 18.93 -7.14 -1.57
N ALA A 408 18.18 -6.90 -2.65
CA ALA A 408 16.91 -6.17 -2.61
C ALA A 408 15.87 -6.86 -1.73
N ALA A 409 15.76 -8.19 -1.83
CA ALA A 409 14.92 -8.98 -0.94
C ALA A 409 15.36 -8.84 0.53
N SER A 410 16.66 -9.02 0.81
CA SER A 410 17.23 -8.90 2.15
C SER A 410 16.91 -7.55 2.81
N PHE A 411 17.09 -6.44 2.10
CA PHE A 411 16.82 -5.10 2.61
C PHE A 411 15.32 -4.84 2.83
N LEU A 412 14.44 -5.31 1.93
CA LEU A 412 12.99 -5.23 2.12
C LEU A 412 12.54 -6.05 3.35
N GLY A 413 13.00 -7.29 3.48
CA GLY A 413 12.70 -8.15 4.62
C GLY A 413 13.18 -7.56 5.95
N GLY A 414 14.40 -7.04 6.00
CA GLY A 414 14.97 -6.43 7.21
C GLY A 414 14.31 -5.11 7.61
N THR A 415 13.91 -4.28 6.64
CA THR A 415 13.32 -2.95 6.90
C THR A 415 11.82 -3.03 7.17
N MET A 416 11.08 -3.77 6.34
CA MET A 416 9.61 -3.80 6.35
C MET A 416 9.03 -5.02 7.08
N ARG A 417 9.83 -6.09 7.31
CA ARG A 417 9.42 -7.35 7.97
C ARG A 417 8.40 -8.21 7.23
N MET A 418 8.12 -7.82 5.99
CA MET A 418 7.35 -8.55 4.99
C MET A 418 8.17 -9.71 4.42
N THR A 419 7.51 -10.84 4.17
CA THR A 419 8.14 -12.08 3.70
C THR A 419 7.46 -12.63 2.45
N VAL A 420 6.29 -13.24 2.61
CA VAL A 420 5.60 -13.97 1.53
C VAL A 420 5.18 -13.02 0.42
N SER A 421 4.66 -11.83 0.77
CA SER A 421 4.27 -10.81 -0.20
C SER A 421 5.46 -10.26 -1.00
N VAL A 422 6.59 -9.93 -0.35
CA VAL A 422 7.82 -9.48 -1.04
C VAL A 422 8.34 -10.57 -1.97
N CYS A 423 8.36 -11.82 -1.51
CA CYS A 423 8.84 -12.94 -2.29
C CYS A 423 8.01 -13.13 -3.58
N VAL A 424 6.68 -13.04 -3.50
CA VAL A 424 5.80 -13.13 -4.67
C VAL A 424 5.83 -11.87 -5.54
N ILE A 425 6.01 -10.66 -4.96
CA ILE A 425 6.23 -9.44 -5.75
C ILE A 425 7.50 -9.56 -6.59
N LEU A 426 8.61 -10.01 -5.98
CA LEU A 426 9.87 -10.20 -6.69
C LEU A 426 9.77 -11.32 -7.75
N LEU A 427 9.08 -12.43 -7.44
CA LEU A 427 8.75 -13.48 -8.41
C LEU A 427 7.96 -12.93 -9.61
N GLU A 428 6.88 -12.18 -9.39
CA GLU A 428 6.05 -11.63 -10.47
C GLU A 428 6.79 -10.57 -11.31
N LEU A 429 7.87 -9.99 -10.77
CA LEU A 429 8.78 -9.07 -11.48
C LEU A 429 9.88 -9.79 -12.28
N THR A 430 10.43 -10.88 -11.77
CA THR A 430 11.52 -11.65 -12.43
C THR A 430 11.00 -12.73 -13.37
N ASN A 431 9.78 -13.22 -13.14
CA ASN A 431 9.17 -14.35 -13.84
C ASN A 431 10.00 -15.65 -13.79
N ASP A 432 10.78 -15.85 -12.72
CA ASP A 432 11.58 -17.07 -12.50
C ASP A 432 11.28 -17.72 -11.14
N LEU A 433 10.66 -18.90 -11.18
CA LEU A 433 10.28 -19.72 -10.04
C LEU A 433 11.48 -20.38 -9.34
N MET A 434 12.61 -20.57 -10.03
CA MET A 434 13.80 -21.22 -9.48
C MET A 434 14.52 -20.35 -8.43
N ILE A 435 14.34 -19.03 -8.50
CA ILE A 435 14.93 -18.08 -7.56
C ILE A 435 14.15 -17.99 -6.23
N LEU A 436 12.87 -18.40 -6.23
CA LEU A 436 11.96 -18.33 -5.09
C LEU A 436 12.54 -18.90 -3.78
N PRO A 437 13.08 -20.15 -3.69
CA PRO A 437 13.60 -20.70 -2.44
C PRO A 437 14.77 -19.89 -1.86
N PHE A 438 15.65 -19.34 -2.72
CA PHE A 438 16.76 -18.50 -2.27
C PHE A 438 16.27 -17.16 -1.71
N VAL A 439 15.30 -16.53 -2.37
CA VAL A 439 14.65 -15.29 -1.88
C VAL A 439 13.95 -15.54 -0.54
N MET A 440 13.22 -16.65 -0.40
CA MET A 440 12.58 -17.02 0.87
C MET A 440 13.60 -17.21 2.00
N LEU A 441 14.69 -17.93 1.75
CA LEU A 441 15.74 -18.17 2.74
C LEU A 441 16.39 -16.85 3.21
N VAL A 442 16.78 -15.99 2.27
CA VAL A 442 17.40 -14.69 2.57
C VAL A 442 16.42 -13.76 3.31
N LEU A 443 15.14 -13.73 2.94
CA LEU A 443 14.10 -12.97 3.65
C LEU A 443 13.92 -13.45 5.09
N LEU A 444 13.86 -14.77 5.32
CA LEU A 444 13.71 -15.35 6.66
C LEU A 444 14.90 -15.04 7.55
N ILE A 445 16.13 -15.18 7.05
CA ILE A 445 17.36 -14.84 7.79
C ILE A 445 17.37 -13.34 8.11
N SER A 446 17.16 -12.47 7.12
CA SER A 446 17.18 -11.02 7.30
C SER A 446 16.12 -10.54 8.29
N LYS A 447 14.88 -11.04 8.17
CA LYS A 447 13.79 -10.77 9.12
C LYS A 447 14.17 -11.21 10.53
N THR A 448 14.67 -12.43 10.70
CA THR A 448 15.00 -13.01 12.02
C THR A 448 16.09 -12.20 12.71
N VAL A 449 17.18 -11.88 11.99
CA VAL A 449 18.25 -11.01 12.52
C VAL A 449 17.70 -9.64 12.90
N ALA A 450 16.86 -9.05 12.06
CA ALA A 450 16.32 -7.71 12.29
C ALA A 450 15.27 -7.67 13.43
N ASP A 451 14.50 -8.75 13.63
CA ASP A 451 13.55 -8.94 14.75
C ASP A 451 14.27 -8.98 16.11
N CYS A 452 15.56 -9.37 16.17
CA CYS A 452 16.38 -9.29 17.38
C CYS A 452 16.76 -7.84 17.79
N PHE A 453 16.73 -6.87 16.87
CA PHE A 453 17.18 -5.49 17.16
C PHE A 453 16.03 -4.49 17.29
N ASN A 454 15.04 -4.52 16.39
CA ASN A 454 14.01 -3.49 16.27
C ASN A 454 12.70 -4.08 15.71
N LYS A 455 11.57 -3.38 15.83
CA LYS A 455 10.34 -3.70 15.06
C LYS A 455 10.42 -3.10 13.64
N GLY A 456 9.59 -3.59 12.72
CA GLY A 456 9.53 -3.09 11.34
C GLY A 456 9.12 -1.61 11.24
N VAL A 457 9.60 -0.92 10.21
CA VAL A 457 9.43 0.55 10.07
C VAL A 457 7.97 0.99 10.03
N TYR A 458 7.07 0.20 9.42
CA TYR A 458 5.63 0.50 9.41
C TYR A 458 5.01 0.41 10.81
N ASP A 459 5.38 -0.58 11.62
CA ASP A 459 4.86 -0.73 12.99
C ASP A 459 5.40 0.35 13.93
N GLN A 460 6.68 0.70 13.78
CA GLN A 460 7.27 1.85 14.49
C GLN A 460 6.54 3.15 14.15
N MET A 461 6.21 3.39 12.88
CA MET A 461 5.42 4.57 12.47
C MET A 461 4.01 4.60 13.04
N VAL A 462 3.32 3.46 13.13
CA VAL A 462 1.99 3.39 13.76
C VAL A 462 2.08 3.84 15.23
N LYS A 463 3.13 3.42 15.95
CA LYS A 463 3.40 3.84 17.33
C LYS A 463 3.82 5.31 17.44
N MET A 464 4.71 5.80 16.58
CA MET A 464 5.13 7.22 16.54
C MET A 464 3.98 8.17 16.20
N LYS A 465 2.98 7.72 15.43
CA LYS A 465 1.74 8.48 15.14
C LYS A 465 0.72 8.43 16.28
N GLY A 466 0.98 7.68 17.35
CA GLY A 466 0.08 7.56 18.50
C GLY A 466 -1.20 6.77 18.22
N PHE A 467 -1.21 5.92 17.20
CA PHE A 467 -2.39 5.08 16.93
C PHE A 467 -2.48 3.94 17.97
N PRO A 468 -3.66 3.70 18.59
CA PRO A 468 -3.87 2.60 19.53
C PRO A 468 -3.99 1.27 18.78
N PHE A 469 -2.87 0.77 18.27
CA PHE A 469 -2.80 -0.41 17.42
C PHE A 469 -2.62 -1.69 18.24
N MET A 470 -3.53 -2.64 18.05
CA MET A 470 -3.45 -3.96 18.64
C MET A 470 -2.51 -4.83 17.82
N GLU A 471 -1.51 -5.46 18.45
CA GLU A 471 -0.60 -6.42 17.80
C GLU A 471 -1.28 -7.79 17.58
N ALA A 472 -0.70 -8.66 16.74
CA ALA A 472 -1.32 -9.93 16.35
C ALA A 472 -1.21 -11.03 17.42
N HIS A 473 -0.22 -10.92 18.29
CA HIS A 473 0.04 -11.82 19.39
C HIS A 473 -0.23 -11.07 20.70
N ALA A 474 -0.78 -11.77 21.70
CA ALA A 474 -0.86 -11.23 23.06
C ALA A 474 0.54 -11.19 23.69
N GLU A 475 0.90 -10.08 24.31
CA GLU A 475 2.19 -9.94 24.99
C GLU A 475 2.27 -10.87 26.22
N PRO A 476 3.45 -11.40 26.59
CA PRO A 476 3.54 -12.47 27.60
C PRO A 476 2.91 -12.15 28.95
N TYR A 477 2.97 -10.90 29.41
CA TYR A 477 2.36 -10.48 30.68
C TYR A 477 0.82 -10.53 30.66
N MET A 478 0.18 -10.41 29.48
CA MET A 478 -1.29 -10.52 29.35
C MET A 478 -1.82 -11.90 29.72
N ARG A 479 -0.94 -12.91 29.83
CA ARG A 479 -1.32 -14.25 30.32
C ARG A 479 -1.63 -14.24 31.82
N ASN A 480 -0.93 -13.38 32.57
CA ASN A 480 -1.01 -13.30 34.04
C ASN A 480 -2.13 -12.36 34.53
N LEU A 481 -2.69 -11.55 33.64
CA LEU A 481 -3.83 -10.68 33.89
C LEU A 481 -5.15 -11.37 33.52
N LYS A 482 -6.22 -11.03 34.22
CA LYS A 482 -7.60 -11.44 33.92
C LYS A 482 -8.33 -10.32 33.16
N ALA A 483 -9.41 -10.68 32.48
CA ALA A 483 -10.29 -9.72 31.80
C ALA A 483 -10.85 -8.67 32.77
N GLY A 484 -11.20 -9.08 34.01
CA GLY A 484 -11.65 -8.18 35.07
C GLY A 484 -10.65 -7.08 35.45
N ASP A 485 -9.34 -7.35 35.38
CA ASP A 485 -8.28 -6.43 35.84
C ASP A 485 -8.13 -5.19 34.93
N VAL A 486 -8.68 -5.23 33.72
CA VAL A 486 -8.51 -4.19 32.67
C VAL A 486 -9.81 -3.42 32.38
N VAL A 487 -10.92 -3.73 33.08
CA VAL A 487 -12.19 -3.05 32.81
C VAL A 487 -12.22 -1.63 33.39
N SER A 488 -12.64 -0.67 32.57
CA SER A 488 -12.62 0.76 32.90
C SER A 488 -13.83 1.23 33.73
N GLY A 489 -13.67 1.40 35.04
CA GLY A 489 -14.54 2.26 35.88
C GLY A 489 -16.00 1.83 36.07
N PRO A 490 -16.82 2.65 36.76
CA PRO A 490 -18.25 2.38 36.97
C PRO A 490 -19.02 2.55 35.67
N LEU A 491 -19.71 1.51 35.25
CA LEU A 491 -20.26 1.41 33.90
C LEU A 491 -21.63 2.07 33.76
N ILE A 492 -21.83 2.84 32.68
CA ILE A 492 -23.15 3.37 32.31
C ILE A 492 -23.93 2.32 31.51
N THR A 493 -24.81 1.60 32.21
CA THR A 493 -25.83 0.73 31.62
C THR A 493 -27.10 1.52 31.31
N LEU A 494 -27.85 1.08 30.30
CA LEU A 494 -29.24 1.52 30.07
C LEU A 494 -30.21 0.38 30.37
N ALA A 495 -31.41 0.68 30.86
CA ALA A 495 -32.48 -0.30 30.99
C ALA A 495 -33.05 -0.71 29.61
N GLY A 496 -33.65 -1.90 29.49
CA GLY A 496 -34.34 -2.31 28.25
C GLY A 496 -35.51 -1.39 27.87
N VAL A 497 -36.24 -0.87 28.86
CA VAL A 497 -37.14 0.27 28.71
C VAL A 497 -36.64 1.40 29.63
N GLU A 498 -36.11 2.45 29.01
CA GLU A 498 -35.30 3.50 29.64
C GLU A 498 -35.93 4.89 29.44
N LYS A 499 -35.67 5.81 30.37
CA LYS A 499 -36.16 7.19 30.30
C LYS A 499 -35.36 8.00 29.27
N VAL A 500 -36.02 8.79 28.43
CA VAL A 500 -35.36 9.61 27.39
C VAL A 500 -34.31 10.53 27.99
N GLY A 501 -34.61 11.18 29.12
CA GLY A 501 -33.67 12.02 29.86
C GLY A 501 -32.38 11.29 30.29
N ASN A 502 -32.48 10.03 30.71
CA ASN A 502 -31.31 9.21 31.09
C ASN A 502 -30.42 8.93 29.88
N ILE A 503 -31.01 8.57 28.73
CA ILE A 503 -30.28 8.35 27.48
C ILE A 503 -29.58 9.64 27.05
N VAL A 504 -30.30 10.77 27.02
CA VAL A 504 -29.74 12.07 26.64
C VAL A 504 -28.62 12.48 27.59
N HIS A 505 -28.77 12.26 28.89
CA HIS A 505 -27.74 12.52 29.90
C HIS A 505 -26.48 11.67 29.65
N ALA A 506 -26.63 10.36 29.47
CA ALA A 506 -25.52 9.46 29.14
C ALA A 506 -24.79 9.87 27.85
N LEU A 507 -25.53 10.28 26.82
CA LEU A 507 -24.99 10.72 25.53
C LEU A 507 -24.29 12.09 25.58
N LYS A 508 -24.72 13.00 26.47
CA LYS A 508 -24.11 14.32 26.72
C LYS A 508 -22.82 14.21 27.55
N TRP A 509 -22.86 13.45 28.64
CA TRP A 509 -21.76 13.39 29.62
C TRP A 509 -20.68 12.34 29.30
N THR A 510 -20.92 11.40 28.38
CA THR A 510 -19.88 10.42 27.99
C THR A 510 -19.53 10.41 26.50
N GLY A 511 -18.25 10.15 26.24
CA GLY A 511 -17.71 9.85 24.92
C GLY A 511 -17.93 8.41 24.45
N HIS A 512 -18.69 7.59 25.20
CA HIS A 512 -18.90 6.18 24.86
C HIS A 512 -19.73 6.01 23.59
N ASN A 513 -19.41 4.98 22.78
CA ASN A 513 -20.07 4.69 21.52
C ASN A 513 -20.96 3.43 21.56
N GLY A 514 -20.92 2.68 22.66
CA GLY A 514 -21.76 1.53 22.94
C GLY A 514 -22.15 1.50 24.42
N PHE A 515 -23.38 1.11 24.68
CA PHE A 515 -23.98 1.05 26.01
C PHE A 515 -24.61 -0.34 26.20
N PRO A 516 -24.20 -1.11 27.21
CA PRO A 516 -24.86 -2.36 27.58
C PRO A 516 -26.29 -2.09 28.01
N VAL A 517 -27.22 -2.87 27.48
CA VAL A 517 -28.64 -2.81 27.83
C VAL A 517 -28.96 -3.98 28.74
N VAL A 518 -29.53 -3.68 29.90
CA VAL A 518 -29.77 -4.62 31.00
C VAL A 518 -31.25 -4.59 31.35
N ASN A 519 -31.86 -5.75 31.57
CA ASN A 519 -33.20 -5.84 32.14
C ASN A 519 -33.13 -6.05 33.64
N GLU A 520 -34.11 -5.47 34.32
CA GLU A 520 -34.36 -5.58 35.75
C GLU A 520 -35.89 -5.75 35.94
N PRO A 521 -36.34 -6.23 37.10
CA PRO A 521 -37.77 -6.32 37.41
C PRO A 521 -38.52 -5.01 37.10
N PRO A 522 -39.71 -5.08 36.47
CA PRO A 522 -40.55 -6.25 36.24
C PRO A 522 -40.32 -6.99 34.91
N PHE A 523 -39.32 -6.64 34.11
CA PHE A 523 -39.11 -7.22 32.76
C PHE A 523 -38.30 -8.52 32.74
N SER A 524 -37.63 -8.82 33.85
CA SER A 524 -36.88 -10.06 34.09
C SER A 524 -36.86 -10.36 35.59
N ASP A 525 -36.79 -11.64 35.96
CA ASP A 525 -36.75 -12.07 37.37
C ASP A 525 -35.42 -11.68 38.06
N ALA A 526 -34.34 -11.56 37.28
CA ALA A 526 -33.00 -11.18 37.71
C ALA A 526 -32.45 -10.02 36.85
N ARG A 527 -31.26 -9.49 37.20
CA ARG A 527 -30.57 -8.46 36.42
C ARG A 527 -29.78 -9.09 35.26
N GLU A 528 -30.32 -9.05 34.05
CA GLU A 528 -29.82 -9.83 32.90
C GLU A 528 -29.25 -8.96 31.77
N LEU A 529 -28.26 -9.47 31.02
CA LEU A 529 -27.74 -8.78 29.82
C LEU A 529 -28.68 -8.97 28.63
N CYS A 530 -29.38 -7.93 28.22
CA CYS A 530 -30.19 -7.96 26.99
C CYS A 530 -29.34 -7.76 25.73
N GLY A 531 -28.22 -7.06 25.85
CA GLY A 531 -27.24 -6.92 24.77
C GLY A 531 -26.50 -5.59 24.77
N LEU A 532 -26.10 -5.12 23.58
CA LEU A 532 -25.40 -3.84 23.39
C LEU A 532 -26.14 -2.91 22.41
N ALA A 533 -26.42 -1.67 22.82
CA ALA A 533 -26.93 -0.60 21.97
C ALA A 533 -25.80 0.36 21.56
N LEU A 534 -25.80 0.86 20.31
CA LEU A 534 -24.80 1.80 19.81
C LEU A 534 -25.29 3.26 19.90
N LYS A 535 -24.39 4.20 20.20
CA LYS A 535 -24.66 5.65 20.23
C LYS A 535 -25.33 6.13 18.93
N SER A 536 -24.89 5.63 17.77
CA SER A 536 -25.49 5.94 16.48
C SER A 536 -26.94 5.46 16.34
N HIS A 537 -27.30 4.30 16.90
CA HIS A 537 -28.67 3.79 16.84
C HIS A 537 -29.58 4.53 17.82
N LEU A 538 -29.08 4.86 19.02
CA LEU A 538 -29.79 5.68 20.00
C LEU A 538 -30.13 7.07 19.42
N LEU A 539 -29.20 7.73 18.73
CA LEU A 539 -29.43 9.03 18.10
C LEU A 539 -30.48 8.98 16.97
N VAL A 540 -30.52 7.89 16.17
CA VAL A 540 -31.57 7.69 15.15
C VAL A 540 -32.93 7.45 15.80
N LEU A 541 -32.99 6.63 16.85
CA LEU A 541 -34.24 6.33 17.55
C LEU A 541 -34.81 7.57 18.27
N LEU A 542 -33.97 8.35 18.94
CA LEU A 542 -34.36 9.63 19.55
C LEU A 542 -34.88 10.62 18.51
N LYS A 543 -34.26 10.68 17.31
CA LYS A 543 -34.71 11.54 16.21
C LYS A 543 -36.12 11.22 15.73
N GLY A 544 -36.55 9.96 15.81
CA GLY A 544 -37.90 9.54 15.43
C GLY A 544 -38.99 9.82 16.46
N LYS A 545 -38.65 10.40 17.64
CA LYS A 545 -39.58 10.79 18.71
C LYS A 545 -40.63 9.71 19.08
N GLY A 546 -40.22 8.44 19.04
CA GLY A 546 -41.10 7.28 19.22
C GLY A 546 -41.44 6.96 20.68
N PHE A 547 -41.72 7.95 21.51
CA PHE A 547 -41.72 7.85 22.97
C PHE A 547 -43.07 7.40 23.56
N THR A 548 -43.04 6.76 24.74
CA THR A 548 -44.24 6.33 25.49
C THR A 548 -44.26 6.95 26.88
N LYS A 549 -45.43 7.39 27.38
CA LYS A 549 -45.56 7.93 28.74
C LYS A 549 -45.40 6.86 29.83
N GLU A 550 -45.78 5.63 29.52
CA GLU A 550 -45.66 4.49 30.41
C GLU A 550 -44.42 3.64 30.06
N ARG A 551 -43.85 2.98 31.07
CA ARG A 551 -42.72 2.06 30.93
C ARG A 551 -43.21 0.72 30.38
N VAL A 552 -43.46 0.66 29.08
CA VAL A 552 -44.01 -0.51 28.36
C VAL A 552 -43.05 -0.96 27.27
N SER A 553 -42.89 -2.27 27.10
CA SER A 553 -42.13 -2.81 25.96
C SER A 553 -42.94 -2.66 24.67
N THR A 554 -42.43 -1.86 23.73
CA THR A 554 -43.00 -1.69 22.38
C THR A 554 -42.31 -2.68 21.46
N GLY A 555 -43.01 -3.77 21.17
CA GLY A 555 -42.47 -4.90 20.41
C GLY A 555 -41.89 -4.50 19.05
N ALA A 556 -40.98 -5.33 18.52
CA ALA A 556 -40.18 -5.00 17.33
C ALA A 556 -40.99 -4.54 16.10
N ALA A 557 -42.26 -4.94 15.98
CA ALA A 557 -43.17 -4.51 14.93
C ALA A 557 -43.38 -2.99 14.85
N ASP A 558 -43.38 -2.27 15.98
CA ASP A 558 -43.60 -0.82 15.99
C ASP A 558 -42.36 -0.02 15.55
N VAL A 559 -41.17 -0.53 15.86
CA VAL A 559 -39.91 0.04 15.33
C VAL A 559 -39.76 -0.26 13.84
N LEU A 560 -40.05 -1.50 13.41
CA LEU A 560 -40.03 -1.90 11.99
C LEU A 560 -41.05 -1.16 11.11
N ARG A 561 -42.10 -0.57 11.70
CA ARG A 561 -43.06 0.29 10.99
C ARG A 561 -42.60 1.75 10.87
N ARG A 562 -41.66 2.19 11.71
CA ARG A 562 -41.24 3.61 11.83
C ARG A 562 -39.88 3.90 11.21
N PHE A 563 -38.99 2.91 11.14
CA PHE A 563 -37.63 3.07 10.65
C PHE A 563 -37.28 1.99 9.63
N ASP A 564 -36.66 2.40 8.53
CA ASP A 564 -36.04 1.46 7.60
C ASP A 564 -34.67 1.02 8.15
N PRO A 565 -34.18 -0.21 7.83
CA PRO A 565 -32.82 -0.63 8.17
C PRO A 565 -31.73 0.32 7.66
N PHE A 566 -32.02 1.12 6.63
CA PHE A 566 -31.13 2.12 6.07
C PHE A 566 -31.00 3.40 6.90
N ASP A 567 -31.93 3.71 7.81
CA ASP A 567 -31.84 4.88 8.69
C ASP A 567 -30.74 4.69 9.75
N PHE A 568 -30.50 3.45 10.14
CA PHE A 568 -29.40 3.04 11.03
C PHE A 568 -28.05 2.87 10.30
N ALA A 569 -28.00 2.97 8.97
CA ALA A 569 -26.77 2.80 8.21
C ALA A 569 -25.77 3.96 8.44
N LYS A 570 -24.47 3.65 8.42
CA LYS A 570 -23.43 4.67 8.69
C LYS A 570 -23.47 5.77 7.62
N ALA A 571 -23.42 7.03 8.04
CA ALA A 571 -23.56 8.23 7.19
C ALA A 571 -22.47 8.43 6.11
N GLY A 572 -21.55 7.47 5.96
CA GLY A 572 -20.49 7.49 4.97
C GLY A 572 -19.44 8.56 5.24
N SER A 573 -19.06 9.30 4.20
CA SER A 573 -18.23 10.52 4.27
C SER A 573 -19.01 11.75 4.76
N GLY A 574 -20.28 11.62 5.17
CA GLY A 574 -21.08 12.73 5.70
C GLY A 574 -21.07 12.80 7.23
N LYS A 575 -21.50 13.95 7.77
CA LYS A 575 -21.89 14.04 9.18
C LYS A 575 -23.07 13.08 9.42
N GLY A 576 -22.96 12.25 10.46
CA GLY A 576 -24.10 11.50 10.99
C GLY A 576 -24.98 12.42 11.87
N VAL A 577 -26.14 11.91 12.28
CA VAL A 577 -27.00 12.60 13.26
C VAL A 577 -26.17 12.91 14.50
N LYS A 578 -26.22 14.17 14.94
CA LYS A 578 -25.57 14.61 16.16
C LYS A 578 -26.56 14.79 17.31
N LEU A 579 -26.05 14.79 18.53
CA LEU A 579 -26.85 15.08 19.72
C LEU A 579 -27.32 16.55 19.74
N GLU A 580 -26.49 17.47 19.22
CA GLU A 580 -26.85 18.87 19.03
C GLU A 580 -27.95 19.12 17.97
N GLU A 581 -28.29 18.13 17.14
CA GLU A 581 -29.33 18.20 16.11
C GLU A 581 -30.69 17.64 16.60
N LEU A 582 -30.76 17.18 17.86
CA LEU A 582 -31.96 16.62 18.47
C LEU A 582 -32.66 17.67 19.33
N ASP A 583 -33.81 18.11 18.87
CA ASP A 583 -34.72 19.00 19.60
C ASP A 583 -35.68 18.14 20.44
N ILE A 584 -35.42 18.03 21.74
CA ILE A 584 -36.16 17.18 22.68
C ILE A 584 -36.67 18.06 23.83
N ASP A 585 -37.99 18.12 23.98
CA ASP A 585 -38.65 18.93 25.00
C ASP A 585 -38.48 18.35 26.40
N ASP A 586 -38.57 19.17 27.45
CA ASP A 586 -38.53 18.70 28.85
C ASP A 586 -39.63 17.66 29.14
N ALA A 587 -40.81 17.81 28.51
CA ALA A 587 -41.91 16.85 28.57
C ALA A 587 -41.59 15.52 27.88
N GLU A 588 -40.73 15.51 26.86
CA GLU A 588 -40.26 14.30 26.18
C GLU A 588 -39.13 13.62 26.96
N MET A 589 -38.27 14.37 27.66
CA MET A 589 -37.24 13.79 28.54
C MET A 589 -37.82 12.93 29.67
N GLU A 590 -39.04 13.24 30.10
CA GLU A 590 -39.77 12.48 31.10
C GLU A 590 -40.43 11.18 30.57
N MET A 591 -40.46 10.99 29.24
CA MET A 591 -41.04 9.78 28.62
C MET A 591 -40.04 8.62 28.54
N TYR A 592 -40.54 7.45 28.15
CA TYR A 592 -39.81 6.20 28.00
C TYR A 592 -39.58 5.81 26.53
N VAL A 593 -38.57 4.99 26.33
CA VAL A 593 -38.16 4.38 25.07
C VAL A 593 -37.88 2.90 25.29
N ASP A 594 -38.39 2.04 24.40
CA ASP A 594 -37.97 0.64 24.32
C ASP A 594 -36.72 0.52 23.43
N LEU A 595 -35.64 -0.01 23.99
CA LEU A 595 -34.39 -0.28 23.28
C LEU A 595 -34.34 -1.68 22.66
N HIS A 596 -35.11 -2.66 23.14
CA HIS A 596 -35.05 -4.08 22.75
C HIS A 596 -35.07 -4.38 21.23
N PRO A 597 -35.67 -3.55 20.36
CA PRO A 597 -35.62 -3.75 18.90
C PRO A 597 -34.29 -3.34 18.25
N ILE A 598 -33.51 -2.44 18.85
CA ILE A 598 -32.25 -1.90 18.29
C ILE A 598 -30.97 -2.44 18.95
N VAL A 599 -31.10 -3.17 20.06
CA VAL A 599 -29.99 -3.82 20.76
C VAL A 599 -29.45 -5.00 19.94
N ASN A 600 -28.14 -5.13 19.82
CA ASN A 600 -27.54 -6.42 19.44
C ASN A 600 -27.72 -7.40 20.61
N ARG A 601 -28.66 -8.34 20.47
CA ARG A 601 -29.02 -9.34 21.51
C ARG A 601 -27.97 -10.42 21.76
N SER A 602 -26.97 -10.54 20.88
CA SER A 602 -25.84 -11.45 21.04
C SER A 602 -24.51 -10.68 20.96
N PRO A 603 -24.20 -9.82 21.94
CA PRO A 603 -22.87 -9.27 22.06
C PRO A 603 -21.89 -10.40 22.42
N TYR A 604 -20.63 -10.29 21.99
CA TYR A 604 -19.61 -11.18 22.50
C TYR A 604 -19.34 -10.89 23.98
N THR A 605 -19.33 -11.96 24.79
CA THR A 605 -19.12 -11.93 26.23
C THR A 605 -17.89 -12.78 26.60
N VAL A 606 -17.13 -12.35 27.59
CA VAL A 606 -16.08 -13.14 28.26
C VAL A 606 -16.34 -13.19 29.76
N GLU A 607 -15.88 -14.25 30.43
CA GLU A 607 -15.94 -14.32 31.89
C GLU A 607 -14.89 -13.39 32.51
N GLU A 608 -15.21 -12.72 33.61
CA GLU A 608 -14.29 -11.87 34.39
C GLU A 608 -12.95 -12.56 34.72
N THR A 609 -12.99 -13.88 34.95
CA THR A 609 -11.84 -14.74 35.29
C THR A 609 -10.98 -15.14 34.10
N MET A 610 -11.43 -14.89 32.87
CA MET A 610 -10.75 -15.29 31.63
C MET A 610 -9.41 -14.54 31.49
N SER A 611 -8.34 -15.24 31.09
CA SER A 611 -7.03 -14.61 30.86
C SER A 611 -7.14 -13.51 29.79
N LEU A 612 -6.57 -12.34 30.09
CA LEU A 612 -6.58 -11.16 29.21
C LEU A 612 -5.99 -11.49 27.83
N ALA A 613 -4.93 -12.31 27.76
CA ALA A 613 -4.35 -12.76 26.49
C ALA A 613 -5.39 -13.44 25.57
N LYS A 614 -6.29 -14.26 26.15
CA LYS A 614 -7.35 -14.94 25.38
C LYS A 614 -8.47 -13.97 25.00
N ALA A 615 -8.79 -13.01 25.86
CA ALA A 615 -9.77 -11.96 25.56
C ALA A 615 -9.28 -11.00 24.48
N ALA A 616 -8.00 -10.61 24.49
CA ALA A 616 -7.38 -9.76 23.47
C ALA A 616 -7.30 -10.43 22.10
N VAL A 617 -6.93 -11.73 22.03
CA VAL A 617 -6.98 -12.50 20.77
C VAL A 617 -8.41 -12.59 20.24
N LEU A 618 -9.41 -12.87 21.10
CA LEU A 618 -10.83 -12.91 20.71
C LEU A 618 -11.33 -11.55 20.19
N PHE A 619 -10.99 -10.47 20.91
CA PHE A 619 -11.33 -9.09 20.53
C PHE A 619 -10.74 -8.73 19.17
N ARG A 620 -9.46 -9.08 18.96
CA ARG A 620 -8.77 -8.98 17.70
C ARG A 620 -9.52 -9.80 16.65
N GLU A 621 -9.40 -11.13 16.64
CA GLU A 621 -9.82 -12.02 15.54
C GLU A 621 -11.26 -11.81 15.03
N LEU A 622 -12.21 -11.47 15.91
CA LEU A 622 -13.60 -11.19 15.52
C LEU A 622 -13.84 -9.75 15.03
N GLY A 623 -12.89 -8.86 15.28
CA GLY A 623 -12.92 -7.46 14.92
C GLY A 623 -13.90 -6.64 15.73
N LEU A 624 -13.90 -6.86 17.04
CA LEU A 624 -14.84 -6.22 17.96
C LEU A 624 -14.53 -4.73 18.16
N ARG A 625 -15.56 -3.99 18.57
CA ARG A 625 -15.43 -2.61 19.08
C ARG A 625 -15.75 -2.49 20.56
N HIS A 626 -16.45 -3.47 21.11
CA HIS A 626 -16.86 -3.55 22.50
C HIS A 626 -16.91 -5.04 22.85
N LEU A 627 -16.48 -5.40 24.06
CA LEU A 627 -16.52 -6.76 24.57
C LEU A 627 -17.13 -6.71 25.97
N CYS A 628 -18.17 -7.51 26.21
CA CYS A 628 -18.84 -7.53 27.51
C CYS A 628 -18.10 -8.51 28.45
N VAL A 629 -17.92 -8.14 29.72
CA VAL A 629 -17.18 -8.94 30.70
C VAL A 629 -18.14 -9.37 31.81
N VAL A 630 -18.71 -10.57 31.70
CA VAL A 630 -19.72 -11.04 32.65
C VAL A 630 -19.05 -11.67 33.88
N SER A 631 -19.52 -11.28 35.08
CA SER A 631 -19.13 -11.92 36.32
C SER A 631 -19.94 -13.21 36.51
N LYS A 632 -19.36 -14.23 37.12
CA LYS A 632 -20.01 -15.55 37.29
C LYS A 632 -20.66 -15.65 38.65
N SER A 633 -22.00 -15.59 38.71
CA SER A 633 -22.73 -15.88 39.95
C SER A 633 -23.05 -17.38 40.05
N PRO A 634 -22.74 -18.05 41.18
CA PRO A 634 -23.05 -19.46 41.36
C PRO A 634 -24.56 -19.70 41.34
N GLY A 635 -25.01 -20.70 40.56
CA GLY A 635 -26.42 -21.06 40.42
C GLY A 635 -27.21 -20.27 39.37
N VAL A 636 -26.57 -19.32 38.68
CA VAL A 636 -27.22 -18.38 37.76
C VAL A 636 -26.64 -18.59 36.35
N SER A 637 -27.49 -18.59 35.32
CA SER A 637 -27.05 -18.81 33.94
C SER A 637 -26.14 -17.67 33.44
N ILE A 638 -25.39 -17.89 32.36
CA ILE A 638 -24.51 -16.85 31.79
C ILE A 638 -25.31 -15.62 31.32
N LEU A 639 -26.58 -15.80 30.96
CA LEU A 639 -27.51 -14.72 30.59
C LEU A 639 -28.02 -13.95 31.81
N SER A 640 -28.21 -14.64 32.94
CA SER A 640 -28.87 -14.11 34.13
C SER A 640 -27.93 -13.63 35.23
N SER A 641 -26.61 -13.81 35.06
CA SER A 641 -25.62 -13.30 36.03
C SER A 641 -25.54 -11.76 35.98
N PRO A 642 -25.46 -11.08 37.13
CA PRO A 642 -25.36 -9.63 37.19
C PRO A 642 -24.13 -9.14 36.43
N VAL A 643 -24.39 -8.45 35.32
CA VAL A 643 -23.36 -7.82 34.48
C VAL A 643 -22.66 -6.75 35.29
N ARG A 644 -21.45 -7.05 35.78
CA ARG A 644 -20.63 -6.07 36.49
C ARG A 644 -19.82 -5.19 35.56
N THR A 645 -19.55 -5.63 34.33
CA THR A 645 -18.48 -5.04 33.51
C THR A 645 -18.69 -5.25 32.00
N ALA A 646 -18.39 -4.24 31.17
CA ALA A 646 -18.46 -4.32 29.71
C ALA A 646 -17.83 -3.07 29.05
N TYR A 647 -16.51 -3.08 28.88
CA TYR A 647 -15.82 -2.03 28.14
C TYR A 647 -14.93 -2.59 27.04
N ALA A 648 -14.71 -1.76 26.02
CA ALA A 648 -13.81 -2.02 24.92
C ALA A 648 -12.35 -2.04 25.41
N LEU A 649 -11.53 -2.89 24.77
CA LEU A 649 -10.11 -2.62 24.56
C LEU A 649 -9.93 -1.66 23.39
#